data_AF-A0A1H7C307-F1
#
_entry.id   AF-A0A1H7C307-F1
#
_cell.length_a   1.000
_cell.length_b   1.000
_cell.length_c   1.000
_cell.angle_alpha   90.00
_cell.angle_beta   90.00
_cell.angle_gamma   90.00
#
_symmetry.space_group_name_H-M   'P 1'
#
loop_
_entity.id
_entity.type
_entity.pdbx_description
1 polymer ?
#
loop_
_entity_poly.entity_id
_entity_poly.type
_entity_poly.pdbx_seq_one_letter_code
_entity_poly.pdbx_strand_id
1 'polypeptide(L)'
;MQKLLPTKQADRSNSVRFKKFFLTVFILNVVSFCSIAFAQQRYLGLSLVNEGMEDNLELIEQAHDAGCNAVFLSIQWGTVEGYISRAMKQENGQGYNVWQVYDDQIAKAHSLGMKIGINIAISTGDNATHSYSDRYGINTGDGWLKEERILNAGYDGTEAVFQKYGGKFHGVDLQFVMTSLAAQSTRDRIVSFTNKVLQRYGHLQNTGELLYVNLIYTRNGEGEFEVGTDKYHYEQPTNLRDNNSLSDYSQPMVNAYRAWLSAKYDKIQSLNFVWGTNYGSFNQVSPKRPSLTTFTQPDGADWYLFRTQVLKDINNIFKNTVKAADNRIKVISHHGSVYDKLSLGRNTFAFNEIASELDGIKINDHYYYDHRFAIDLVRSNLPGKLYINEAAYSPDFGIPNFVAYATESFSHGAQMVSCMFFEQLLAAGGAPAIQDLAANWLTQPVTNPTPTNQTSFMLSNIIDQRGCVTDRNNYSGDCDVYKTWMNTYNAASNKPVNILITNDLRKECQMTLTGSTNISNPRIGTNINLSSSCQGDCSGLSYNWELKGSSIGNTANLTDVKAPLVPGTYIYSVTAGHNGCAKTFEVSVTATDVLPVTLIGFKAAARENEVSLDWSTAEESNSSHFEIQRSANGTDWRAIGSVKAATTSKAVIDYNAIDPTPIVGSGLYRLKMVDHDSTFAYSKIARVVFDSPGFVSFYPNPAADRLQLSEAALHNAVSVELVDQTGKSVLETSRPSSTISIGHLRTGMYVLKITGRDGIITSRQVAIGR
;
A
#
# COMPACT_ATOMS: atom_id res chain seq x y z
N MET A 1 56.77 5.91 44.53
CA MET A 1 57.60 4.68 44.42
C MET A 1 57.03 3.84 43.29
N GLN A 2 57.61 4.01 42.09
CA GLN A 2 58.16 2.96 41.20
C GLN A 2 57.15 1.90 40.72
N LYS A 3 56.93 1.65 39.42
CA LYS A 3 57.46 2.21 38.15
C LYS A 3 56.57 1.67 37.01
N LEU A 4 56.23 2.57 36.07
CA LEU A 4 56.16 2.41 34.61
C LEU A 4 55.12 1.47 33.92
N LEU A 5 54.16 2.15 33.28
CA LEU A 5 53.44 1.92 31.99
C LEU A 5 54.37 1.44 30.83
N PRO A 6 53.87 0.89 29.68
CA PRO A 6 52.94 1.54 28.72
C PRO A 6 52.01 0.56 27.95
N THR A 7 51.05 0.88 27.06
CA THR A 7 50.73 2.08 26.25
C THR A 7 49.29 1.94 25.73
N LYS A 8 48.58 3.05 25.57
CA LYS A 8 47.32 3.19 24.80
C LYS A 8 47.63 3.20 23.29
N GLN A 9 46.70 2.68 22.49
CA GLN A 9 46.30 3.38 21.26
C GLN A 9 44.86 3.02 20.87
N ALA A 10 44.04 4.04 20.72
CA ALA A 10 42.73 4.00 20.09
C ALA A 10 42.86 4.72 18.75
N ASP A 11 42.22 4.22 17.67
CA ASP A 11 41.49 5.11 16.77
C ASP A 11 40.56 4.39 15.77
N ARG A 12 39.42 5.05 15.54
CA ARG A 12 38.67 5.24 14.28
C ARG A 12 38.04 4.09 13.46
N SER A 13 36.71 4.12 13.49
CA SER A 13 35.77 4.35 12.36
C SER A 13 35.72 3.43 11.13
N ASN A 14 34.46 3.18 10.73
CA ASN A 14 33.89 2.98 9.38
C ASN A 14 33.45 1.58 8.91
N SER A 15 32.13 1.52 8.66
CA SER A 15 31.43 0.96 7.49
C SER A 15 31.46 -0.54 7.17
N VAL A 16 30.33 -1.20 7.46
CA VAL A 16 29.40 -1.84 6.49
C VAL A 16 29.97 -2.32 5.14
N ARG A 17 30.01 -3.65 4.88
CA ARG A 17 29.28 -4.39 3.79
C ARG A 17 29.80 -5.83 3.52
N PHE A 18 28.86 -6.78 3.66
CA PHE A 18 28.42 -7.79 2.67
C PHE A 18 29.31 -8.95 2.16
N LYS A 19 28.65 -10.14 2.13
CA LYS A 19 28.84 -11.38 1.33
C LYS A 19 30.00 -12.29 1.78
N LYS A 20 29.92 -13.63 1.75
CA LYS A 20 28.91 -14.71 1.67
C LYS A 20 29.77 -16.01 1.61
N PHE A 21 29.23 -17.13 2.06
CA PHE A 21 29.50 -18.51 1.57
C PHE A 21 30.53 -19.45 2.29
N PHE A 22 29.94 -20.36 3.09
CA PHE A 22 30.21 -21.80 3.32
C PHE A 22 31.58 -22.30 3.82
N LEU A 23 31.61 -22.89 5.02
CA LEU A 23 31.50 -24.36 5.20
C LEU A 23 31.23 -24.75 6.68
N THR A 24 30.36 -25.75 6.79
CA THR A 24 29.68 -26.43 7.90
C THR A 24 30.60 -27.26 8.83
N VAL A 25 30.16 -27.53 10.08
CA VAL A 25 30.01 -28.88 10.71
C VAL A 25 30.42 -28.94 12.22
N PHE A 26 29.50 -29.53 13.02
CA PHE A 26 29.61 -30.15 14.36
C PHE A 26 29.85 -29.28 15.61
N ILE A 27 28.76 -28.89 16.31
CA ILE A 27 28.51 -29.24 17.73
C ILE A 27 26.98 -29.37 17.92
N LEU A 28 26.51 -30.58 18.23
CA LEU A 28 25.11 -30.92 18.53
C LEU A 28 25.12 -31.90 19.72
N ASN A 29 24.11 -31.75 20.59
CA ASN A 29 23.73 -32.60 21.73
C ASN A 29 24.45 -32.31 23.05
N VAL A 30 23.80 -31.58 23.96
CA VAL A 30 22.99 -32.10 25.09
C VAL A 30 22.57 -30.88 25.91
N VAL A 31 21.36 -30.35 25.65
CA VAL A 31 20.62 -29.60 26.68
C VAL A 31 19.41 -30.46 26.97
N SER A 32 19.48 -31.11 28.13
CA SER A 32 18.49 -32.04 28.61
C SER A 32 17.13 -31.38 28.75
N PHE A 33 16.12 -32.10 28.26
CA PHE A 33 14.71 -31.87 28.46
C PHE A 33 14.40 -31.66 29.95
N CYS A 34 13.95 -30.47 30.30
CA CYS A 34 13.07 -30.29 31.46
C CYS A 34 11.97 -29.31 31.08
N SER A 35 11.20 -29.69 30.06
CA SER A 35 9.83 -29.21 29.92
C SER A 35 9.06 -29.93 31.03
N ILE A 36 8.64 -29.23 32.08
CA ILE A 36 7.60 -29.74 32.95
C ILE A 36 6.36 -29.85 32.07
N ALA A 37 6.15 -31.04 31.49
CA ALA A 37 4.92 -31.39 30.84
C ALA A 37 3.88 -31.53 31.95
N PHE A 38 3.23 -30.42 32.32
CA PHE A 38 1.90 -30.52 32.87
C PHE A 38 1.08 -31.26 31.81
N ALA A 39 0.67 -32.49 32.10
CA ALA A 39 -0.25 -33.22 31.25
C ALA A 39 -1.48 -32.32 31.06
N GLN A 40 -1.69 -31.82 29.84
CA GLN A 40 -2.94 -31.13 29.52
C GLN A 40 -4.07 -32.12 29.79
N GLN A 41 -5.05 -31.69 30.58
CA GLN A 41 -6.29 -32.43 30.79
C GLN A 41 -7.21 -32.19 29.59
N ARG A 42 -7.97 -33.21 29.17
CA ARG A 42 -9.05 -33.04 28.19
C ARG A 42 -10.31 -32.51 28.86
N TYR A 43 -11.13 -31.79 28.11
CA TYR A 43 -12.41 -31.30 28.61
C TYR A 43 -13.58 -31.74 27.72
N LEU A 44 -14.58 -32.35 28.35
CA LEU A 44 -15.88 -32.59 27.75
C LEU A 44 -16.86 -31.65 28.44
N GLY A 45 -17.36 -30.67 27.69
CA GLY A 45 -18.07 -29.53 28.28
C GLY A 45 -19.51 -29.38 27.82
N LEU A 46 -20.42 -29.14 28.76
CA LEU A 46 -21.79 -28.73 28.47
C LEU A 46 -21.79 -27.34 27.80
N SER A 47 -22.40 -27.21 26.62
CA SER A 47 -22.55 -25.92 25.94
C SER A 47 -23.85 -25.22 26.37
N LEU A 48 -23.75 -24.03 26.95
CA LEU A 48 -24.88 -23.18 27.37
C LEU A 48 -24.88 -21.87 26.57
N VAL A 49 -25.73 -21.79 25.54
CA VAL A 49 -25.80 -20.60 24.66
C VAL A 49 -26.50 -19.42 25.37
N ASN A 50 -27.38 -19.71 26.35
CA ASN A 50 -28.10 -18.73 27.16
C ASN A 50 -28.86 -17.67 26.34
N GLU A 51 -29.53 -18.08 25.26
CA GLU A 51 -30.43 -17.19 24.49
C GLU A 51 -31.73 -16.89 25.25
N GLY A 52 -32.32 -17.91 25.89
CA GLY A 52 -33.57 -17.80 26.65
C GLY A 52 -33.43 -17.37 28.12
N MET A 53 -32.19 -17.22 28.62
CA MET A 53 -31.89 -16.96 30.04
C MET A 53 -32.47 -18.01 31.01
N GLU A 54 -32.53 -19.26 30.57
CA GLU A 54 -32.88 -20.41 31.43
C GLU A 54 -31.81 -20.64 32.50
N ASP A 55 -32.22 -21.04 33.70
CA ASP A 55 -31.28 -21.26 34.81
C ASP A 55 -30.29 -22.40 34.51
N ASN A 56 -30.75 -23.48 33.87
CA ASN A 56 -29.99 -24.67 33.50
C ASN A 56 -29.19 -25.31 34.65
N LEU A 57 -29.61 -25.11 35.92
CA LEU A 57 -28.85 -25.59 37.08
C LEU A 57 -28.88 -27.13 37.20
N GLU A 58 -30.06 -27.72 36.98
CA GLU A 58 -30.21 -29.18 36.96
C GLU A 58 -29.45 -29.80 35.78
N LEU A 59 -29.45 -29.14 34.63
CA LEU A 59 -28.72 -29.61 33.45
C LEU A 59 -27.20 -29.65 33.70
N ILE A 60 -26.66 -28.67 34.42
CA ILE A 60 -25.25 -28.65 34.84
C ILE A 60 -24.95 -29.85 35.76
N GLU A 61 -25.83 -30.14 36.74
CA GLU A 61 -25.68 -31.34 37.60
C GLU A 61 -25.72 -32.63 36.79
N GLN A 62 -26.72 -32.79 35.92
CA GLN A 62 -26.86 -33.97 35.09
C GLN A 62 -25.66 -34.15 34.15
N ALA A 63 -25.08 -33.08 33.62
CA ALA A 63 -23.87 -33.14 32.83
C ALA A 63 -22.65 -33.58 33.64
N HIS A 64 -22.48 -33.04 34.84
CA HIS A 64 -21.45 -33.48 35.78
C HIS A 64 -21.60 -34.98 36.10
N ASP A 65 -22.81 -35.43 36.44
CA ASP A 65 -23.09 -36.81 36.83
C ASP A 65 -22.93 -37.79 35.64
N ALA A 66 -23.14 -37.30 34.42
CA ALA A 66 -22.84 -38.01 33.18
C ALA A 66 -21.32 -38.04 32.86
N GLY A 67 -20.48 -37.28 33.55
CA GLY A 67 -19.02 -37.30 33.43
C GLY A 67 -18.41 -36.09 32.70
N CYS A 68 -19.18 -35.07 32.33
CA CYS A 68 -18.63 -33.81 31.85
C CYS A 68 -17.82 -33.11 32.96
N ASN A 69 -16.68 -32.54 32.61
CA ASN A 69 -15.79 -31.85 33.55
C ASN A 69 -15.66 -30.34 33.25
N ALA A 70 -16.48 -29.81 32.34
CA ALA A 70 -16.50 -28.40 32.01
C ALA A 70 -17.90 -27.89 31.64
N VAL A 71 -18.08 -26.57 31.72
CA VAL A 71 -19.23 -25.84 31.20
C VAL A 71 -18.70 -24.70 30.31
N PHE A 72 -19.25 -24.58 29.10
CA PHE A 72 -18.94 -23.51 28.17
C PHE A 72 -20.18 -22.62 28.07
N LEU A 73 -20.15 -21.48 28.73
CA LEU A 73 -21.32 -20.60 28.86
C LEU A 73 -21.15 -19.31 28.06
N SER A 74 -22.22 -18.92 27.38
CA SER A 74 -22.28 -17.67 26.64
C SER A 74 -22.96 -16.59 27.47
N ILE A 75 -22.29 -15.46 27.66
CA ILE A 75 -22.81 -14.26 28.33
C ILE A 75 -23.25 -13.28 27.25
N GLN A 76 -24.54 -12.92 27.27
CA GLN A 76 -25.16 -12.10 26.24
C GLN A 76 -25.13 -10.61 26.63
N TRP A 77 -24.54 -9.75 25.79
CA TRP A 77 -24.62 -8.30 26.01
C TRP A 77 -26.07 -7.82 26.05
N GLY A 78 -26.91 -8.35 25.15
CA GLY A 78 -28.33 -8.01 25.07
C GLY A 78 -29.11 -8.24 26.37
N THR A 79 -28.73 -9.24 27.17
CA THR A 79 -29.41 -9.58 28.43
C THR A 79 -28.92 -8.72 29.59
N VAL A 80 -27.64 -8.36 29.58
CA VAL A 80 -26.99 -7.58 30.66
C VAL A 80 -27.14 -6.07 30.49
N GLU A 81 -27.04 -5.57 29.26
CA GLU A 81 -27.02 -4.12 28.95
C GLU A 81 -28.04 -3.70 27.89
N GLY A 82 -28.56 -4.65 27.11
CA GLY A 82 -29.52 -4.40 26.05
C GLY A 82 -30.95 -4.20 26.54
N TYR A 83 -31.91 -4.40 25.64
CA TYR A 83 -33.34 -4.20 25.91
C TYR A 83 -33.83 -5.05 27.09
N ILE A 84 -33.44 -6.32 27.14
CA ILE A 84 -33.85 -7.27 28.19
C ILE A 84 -33.47 -6.73 29.57
N SER A 85 -32.24 -6.22 29.75
CA SER A 85 -31.78 -5.62 30.99
C SER A 85 -32.68 -4.46 31.45
N ARG A 86 -33.03 -3.57 30.51
CA ARG A 86 -33.90 -2.42 30.78
C ARG A 86 -35.32 -2.85 31.13
N ALA A 87 -35.87 -3.79 30.37
CA ALA A 87 -37.21 -4.35 30.60
C ALA A 87 -37.30 -5.00 31.99
N MET A 88 -36.33 -5.85 32.35
CA MET A 88 -36.31 -6.52 33.65
C MET A 88 -36.17 -5.54 34.82
N LYS A 89 -35.36 -4.48 34.68
CA LYS A 89 -35.24 -3.42 35.70
C LYS A 89 -36.47 -2.54 35.80
N GLN A 90 -37.20 -2.36 34.71
CA GLN A 90 -38.47 -1.63 34.73
C GLN A 90 -39.55 -2.43 35.46
N GLU A 91 -39.62 -3.74 35.23
CA GLU A 91 -40.59 -4.64 35.87
C GLU A 91 -40.25 -4.92 37.34
N ASN A 92 -38.98 -5.18 37.65
CA ASN A 92 -38.54 -5.69 38.97
C ASN A 92 -37.79 -4.64 39.81
N GLY A 93 -37.67 -3.40 39.32
CA GLY A 93 -36.95 -2.31 39.97
C GLY A 93 -35.48 -2.18 39.55
N GLN A 94 -34.92 -0.98 39.72
CA GLN A 94 -33.57 -0.63 39.22
C GLN A 94 -32.43 -1.46 39.84
N GLY A 95 -32.67 -2.06 41.01
CA GLY A 95 -31.72 -2.95 41.69
C GLY A 95 -31.75 -4.41 41.20
N TYR A 96 -32.60 -4.76 40.23
CA TYR A 96 -32.70 -6.12 39.71
C TYR A 96 -31.35 -6.64 39.20
N ASN A 97 -30.92 -7.80 39.69
CA ASN A 97 -29.66 -8.43 39.29
C ASN A 97 -29.82 -9.17 37.95
N VAL A 98 -29.54 -8.47 36.85
CA VAL A 98 -29.52 -9.06 35.49
C VAL A 98 -28.43 -10.12 35.28
N TRP A 99 -27.50 -10.28 36.23
CA TRP A 99 -26.44 -11.29 36.18
C TRP A 99 -26.82 -12.60 36.88
N GLN A 100 -27.94 -12.64 37.60
CA GLN A 100 -28.27 -13.72 38.54
C GLN A 100 -28.16 -15.11 37.90
N VAL A 101 -28.72 -15.30 36.71
CA VAL A 101 -28.67 -16.58 35.98
C VAL A 101 -27.21 -17.01 35.73
N TYR A 102 -26.34 -16.10 35.30
CA TYR A 102 -24.93 -16.41 35.06
C TYR A 102 -24.18 -16.68 36.36
N ASP A 103 -24.51 -15.95 37.43
CA ASP A 103 -23.92 -16.17 38.76
C ASP A 103 -24.24 -17.56 39.29
N ASP A 104 -25.52 -17.96 39.19
CA ASP A 104 -26.00 -19.24 39.69
C ASP A 104 -25.41 -20.40 38.87
N GLN A 105 -25.34 -20.28 37.54
CA GLN A 105 -24.68 -21.25 36.67
C GLN A 105 -23.20 -21.42 36.98
N ILE A 106 -22.46 -20.31 37.15
CA ILE A 106 -21.03 -20.34 37.48
C ILE A 106 -20.80 -20.90 38.87
N ALA A 107 -21.60 -20.49 39.86
CA ALA A 107 -21.53 -21.02 41.22
C ALA A 107 -21.84 -22.52 41.24
N LYS A 108 -22.77 -22.99 40.39
CA LYS A 108 -23.10 -24.40 40.26
C LYS A 108 -21.93 -25.20 39.70
N ALA A 109 -21.37 -24.77 38.57
CA ALA A 109 -20.19 -25.40 37.97
C ALA A 109 -19.00 -25.43 38.95
N HIS A 110 -18.76 -24.33 39.66
CA HIS A 110 -17.75 -24.24 40.72
C HIS A 110 -17.98 -25.27 41.83
N SER A 111 -19.21 -25.39 42.35
CA SER A 111 -19.54 -26.34 43.41
C SER A 111 -19.31 -27.81 43.04
N LEU A 112 -19.34 -28.10 41.73
CA LEU A 112 -19.11 -29.41 41.14
C LEU A 112 -17.66 -29.60 40.66
N GLY A 113 -16.78 -28.61 40.87
CA GLY A 113 -15.38 -28.65 40.44
C GLY A 113 -15.18 -28.64 38.93
N MET A 114 -16.20 -28.24 38.16
CA MET A 114 -16.13 -28.16 36.71
C MET A 114 -15.33 -26.93 36.27
N LYS A 115 -14.62 -27.05 35.14
CA LYS A 115 -13.94 -25.92 34.50
C LYS A 115 -14.89 -25.08 33.65
N ILE A 116 -14.55 -23.81 33.44
CA ILE A 116 -15.46 -22.84 32.83
C ILE A 116 -14.80 -22.21 31.60
N GLY A 117 -15.46 -22.31 30.44
CA GLY A 117 -15.17 -21.48 29.27
C GLY A 117 -16.22 -20.37 29.17
N ILE A 118 -15.79 -19.13 28.95
CA ILE A 118 -16.70 -17.98 28.82
C ILE A 118 -16.69 -17.48 27.38
N ASN A 119 -17.85 -17.53 26.73
CA ASN A 119 -18.07 -16.85 25.45
C ASN A 119 -18.80 -15.53 25.70
N ILE A 120 -18.24 -14.43 25.23
CA ILE A 120 -18.81 -13.09 25.36
C ILE A 120 -19.50 -12.77 24.04
N ALA A 121 -20.83 -12.72 24.05
CA ALA A 121 -21.62 -12.44 22.86
C ALA A 121 -22.08 -10.98 22.86
N ILE A 122 -21.72 -10.25 21.81
CA ILE A 122 -22.01 -8.81 21.69
C ILE A 122 -23.30 -8.51 20.91
N SER A 123 -24.05 -9.53 20.51
CA SER A 123 -25.34 -9.37 19.82
C SER A 123 -26.36 -8.68 20.71
N THR A 124 -27.20 -7.83 20.12
CA THR A 124 -28.31 -7.19 20.81
C THR A 124 -29.53 -8.10 20.78
N GLY A 125 -30.40 -8.02 21.78
CA GLY A 125 -31.79 -8.44 21.68
C GLY A 125 -32.64 -7.18 21.71
N ASP A 126 -33.49 -6.97 20.70
CA ASP A 126 -34.44 -5.85 20.61
C ASP A 126 -35.89 -6.35 20.43
N ASN A 127 -36.88 -5.51 20.71
CA ASN A 127 -38.30 -5.86 20.64
C ASN A 127 -38.84 -5.80 19.20
N ALA A 128 -39.22 -6.95 18.66
CA ALA A 128 -39.74 -7.14 17.31
C ALA A 128 -41.12 -6.52 17.07
N THR A 129 -41.91 -6.22 18.11
CA THR A 129 -43.29 -5.69 17.96
C THR A 129 -43.34 -4.28 17.36
N HIS A 130 -42.23 -3.55 17.34
CA HIS A 130 -42.13 -2.20 16.79
C HIS A 130 -41.41 -2.12 15.45
N SER A 131 -41.14 -3.24 14.78
CA SER A 131 -40.36 -3.40 13.54
C SER A 131 -40.63 -2.44 12.36
N TYR A 132 -41.71 -1.65 12.37
CA TYR A 132 -41.83 -0.46 11.51
C TYR A 132 -40.73 0.58 11.78
N SER A 133 -40.11 0.56 12.96
CA SER A 133 -39.02 1.43 13.41
C SER A 133 -37.73 1.27 12.59
N ASP A 134 -37.49 0.08 12.03
CA ASP A 134 -36.20 -0.31 11.43
C ASP A 134 -36.08 0.03 9.95
N ARG A 135 -37.20 0.20 9.24
CA ARG A 135 -37.19 0.80 7.88
C ARG A 135 -36.85 2.30 7.92
N TYR A 136 -37.23 3.03 8.98
CA TYR A 136 -37.28 4.50 8.97
C TYR A 136 -36.32 5.24 9.93
N GLY A 137 -35.44 4.56 10.69
CA GLY A 137 -34.37 5.24 11.44
C GLY A 137 -34.73 5.67 12.86
N ILE A 138 -35.42 4.82 13.61
CA ILE A 138 -35.66 5.05 15.04
C ILE A 138 -34.47 4.53 15.86
N ASN A 139 -33.96 5.37 16.76
CA ASN A 139 -32.99 5.00 17.78
C ASN A 139 -33.65 4.04 18.79
N THR A 140 -33.16 2.80 18.86
CA THR A 140 -33.69 1.73 19.74
C THR A 140 -33.25 1.88 21.20
N GLY A 141 -32.53 2.96 21.53
CA GLY A 141 -32.00 3.23 22.86
C GLY A 141 -30.92 2.24 23.29
N ASP A 142 -30.41 1.41 22.38
CA ASP A 142 -29.28 0.50 22.58
C ASP A 142 -27.92 1.18 22.30
N GLY A 143 -27.94 2.44 21.85
CA GLY A 143 -26.75 3.26 21.59
C GLY A 143 -26.15 3.10 20.20
N TRP A 144 -26.80 2.40 19.26
CA TRP A 144 -26.31 2.23 17.88
C TRP A 144 -27.11 3.00 16.85
N LEU A 145 -26.38 3.56 15.87
CA LEU A 145 -26.99 4.21 14.72
C LEU A 145 -27.45 3.14 13.71
N LYS A 146 -28.55 3.42 13.01
CA LYS A 146 -29.08 2.53 11.96
C LYS A 146 -28.02 2.19 10.92
N GLU A 147 -27.21 3.19 10.55
CA GLU A 147 -26.17 3.11 9.53
C GLU A 147 -25.03 2.16 9.93
N GLU A 148 -24.91 1.85 11.21
CA GLU A 148 -23.90 0.93 11.75
C GLU A 148 -24.36 -0.52 11.74
N ARG A 149 -25.64 -0.80 11.50
CA ARG A 149 -26.17 -2.17 11.46
C ARG A 149 -25.63 -2.92 10.23
N ILE A 150 -25.41 -4.23 10.37
CA ILE A 150 -24.96 -5.06 9.24
C ILE A 150 -26.01 -4.97 8.13
N LEU A 151 -25.56 -4.62 6.93
CA LEU A 151 -26.39 -4.60 5.73
C LEU A 151 -26.02 -5.79 4.85
N ASN A 152 -26.90 -6.78 4.76
CA ASN A 152 -26.74 -7.89 3.83
C ASN A 152 -27.25 -7.51 2.43
N ALA A 153 -26.70 -8.12 1.39
CA ALA A 153 -27.11 -7.88 0.01
C ALA A 153 -27.32 -9.21 -0.73
N GLY A 154 -28.46 -9.43 -1.37
CA GLY A 154 -28.75 -10.62 -2.17
C GLY A 154 -28.01 -10.65 -3.51
N TYR A 155 -28.04 -11.82 -4.17
CA TYR A 155 -27.55 -11.97 -5.54
C TYR A 155 -28.38 -11.16 -6.55
N ASP A 156 -29.64 -10.87 -6.21
CA ASP A 156 -30.56 -10.01 -6.97
C ASP A 156 -30.35 -8.50 -6.69
N GLY A 157 -29.40 -8.15 -5.82
CA GLY A 157 -29.11 -6.78 -5.41
C GLY A 157 -30.04 -6.24 -4.33
N THR A 158 -30.98 -7.03 -3.80
CA THR A 158 -31.82 -6.61 -2.68
C THR A 158 -30.98 -6.45 -1.41
N GLU A 159 -31.16 -5.36 -0.67
CA GLU A 159 -30.43 -5.13 0.58
C GLU A 159 -31.39 -5.15 1.77
N ALA A 160 -30.93 -5.76 2.86
CA ALA A 160 -31.68 -5.77 4.11
C ALA A 160 -30.72 -5.72 5.31
N VAL A 161 -31.15 -5.01 6.35
CA VAL A 161 -30.45 -5.06 7.63
C VAL A 161 -30.58 -6.46 8.19
N PHE A 162 -29.48 -7.01 8.72
CA PHE A 162 -29.51 -8.32 9.34
C PHE A 162 -30.39 -8.31 10.60
N GLN A 163 -31.38 -9.22 10.63
CA GLN A 163 -32.26 -9.45 11.77
C GLN A 163 -32.57 -10.95 11.87
N LYS A 164 -32.41 -11.52 13.07
CA LYS A 164 -32.82 -12.90 13.38
C LYS A 164 -33.87 -12.88 14.47
N TYR A 165 -34.96 -13.63 14.34
CA TYR A 165 -35.87 -13.85 15.47
C TYR A 165 -35.14 -14.56 16.61
N GLY A 166 -35.17 -13.96 17.80
CA GLY A 166 -34.46 -14.41 18.99
C GLY A 166 -35.32 -15.17 20.00
N GLY A 167 -36.54 -15.57 19.62
CA GLY A 167 -37.48 -16.22 20.51
C GLY A 167 -38.33 -15.23 21.30
N LYS A 168 -39.21 -15.76 22.15
CA LYS A 168 -40.05 -14.96 23.05
C LYS A 168 -39.40 -14.86 24.41
N PHE A 169 -39.36 -13.65 24.96
CA PHE A 169 -38.96 -13.39 26.33
C PHE A 169 -40.04 -12.56 27.04
N HIS A 170 -40.63 -13.09 28.12
CA HIS A 170 -41.74 -12.44 28.85
C HIS A 170 -42.89 -11.95 27.94
N GLY A 171 -43.24 -12.74 26.92
CA GLY A 171 -44.32 -12.40 25.96
C GLY A 171 -43.92 -11.39 24.87
N VAL A 172 -42.68 -10.93 24.85
CA VAL A 172 -42.11 -10.06 23.81
C VAL A 172 -41.35 -10.90 22.79
N ASP A 173 -41.66 -10.72 21.51
CA ASP A 173 -40.87 -11.27 20.40
C ASP A 173 -39.54 -10.52 20.33
N LEU A 174 -38.42 -11.19 20.57
CA LEU A 174 -37.10 -10.58 20.46
C LEU A 174 -36.52 -10.77 19.06
N GLN A 175 -35.70 -9.82 18.61
CA GLN A 175 -34.85 -9.94 17.44
C GLN A 175 -33.39 -9.68 17.79
N PHE A 176 -32.51 -10.52 17.28
CA PHE A 176 -31.08 -10.25 17.27
C PHE A 176 -30.73 -9.28 16.15
N VAL A 177 -30.17 -8.14 16.53
CA VAL A 177 -29.61 -7.15 15.59
C VAL A 177 -28.09 -7.18 15.71
N MET A 178 -27.42 -7.10 14.57
CA MET A 178 -25.95 -7.07 14.49
C MET A 178 -25.48 -5.76 13.89
N THR A 179 -24.30 -5.32 14.30
CA THR A 179 -23.61 -4.19 13.67
C THR A 179 -22.34 -4.58 12.98
N SER A 180 -21.96 -3.68 12.08
CA SER A 180 -20.69 -3.69 11.43
C SER A 180 -19.56 -3.76 12.45
N LEU A 181 -18.70 -4.74 12.22
CA LEU A 181 -17.42 -4.84 12.91
C LEU A 181 -16.46 -3.70 12.52
N ALA A 182 -16.76 -2.95 11.45
CA ALA A 182 -16.03 -1.73 11.10
C ALA A 182 -16.49 -0.50 11.91
N ALA A 183 -17.68 -0.52 12.53
CA ALA A 183 -18.18 0.60 13.32
C ALA A 183 -17.40 0.76 14.63
N GLN A 184 -17.09 2.02 14.99
CA GLN A 184 -16.37 2.32 16.23
C GLN A 184 -17.20 1.97 17.47
N SER A 185 -18.51 2.20 17.43
CA SER A 185 -19.45 1.86 18.51
C SER A 185 -19.44 0.36 18.85
N THR A 186 -19.29 -0.51 17.85
CA THR A 186 -19.13 -1.96 18.04
C THR A 186 -17.83 -2.31 18.74
N ARG A 187 -16.73 -1.67 18.33
CA ARG A 187 -15.40 -1.87 18.94
C ARG A 187 -15.37 -1.40 20.39
N ASP A 188 -15.95 -0.24 20.68
CA ASP A 188 -16.04 0.30 22.03
C ASP A 188 -16.89 -0.60 22.95
N ARG A 189 -17.96 -1.19 22.41
CA ARG A 189 -18.79 -2.16 23.14
C ARG A 189 -18.05 -3.45 23.45
N ILE A 190 -17.30 -3.99 22.49
CA ILE A 190 -16.45 -5.16 22.73
C ILE A 190 -15.53 -4.87 23.92
N VAL A 191 -14.85 -3.73 23.94
CA VAL A 191 -13.94 -3.35 25.02
C VAL A 191 -14.69 -3.20 26.35
N SER A 192 -15.77 -2.41 26.38
CA SER A 192 -16.46 -2.07 27.63
C SER A 192 -17.15 -3.29 28.25
N PHE A 193 -17.82 -4.11 27.46
CA PHE A 193 -18.52 -5.29 27.95
C PHE A 193 -17.55 -6.38 28.38
N THR A 194 -16.47 -6.60 27.62
CA THR A 194 -15.42 -7.54 28.02
C THR A 194 -14.84 -7.16 29.38
N ASN A 195 -14.54 -5.89 29.60
CA ASN A 195 -14.06 -5.43 30.91
C ASN A 195 -15.07 -5.71 32.03
N LYS A 196 -16.38 -5.52 31.80
CA LYS A 196 -17.41 -5.81 32.81
C LYS A 196 -17.51 -7.30 33.13
N VAL A 197 -17.47 -8.16 32.12
CA VAL A 197 -17.46 -9.61 32.30
C VAL A 197 -16.22 -10.03 33.11
N LEU A 198 -15.04 -9.51 32.78
CA LEU A 198 -13.80 -9.85 33.47
C LEU A 198 -13.71 -9.26 34.88
N GLN A 199 -14.29 -8.09 35.13
CA GLN A 199 -14.44 -7.56 36.49
C GLN A 199 -15.28 -8.49 37.37
N ARG A 200 -16.30 -9.13 36.80
CA ARG A 200 -17.19 -10.04 37.53
C ARG A 200 -16.59 -11.44 37.68
N TYR A 201 -16.11 -12.03 36.60
CA TYR A 201 -15.74 -13.45 36.54
C TYR A 201 -14.25 -13.71 36.33
N GLY A 202 -13.41 -12.67 36.25
CA GLY A 202 -11.96 -12.82 36.11
C GLY A 202 -11.30 -13.52 37.31
N HIS A 203 -11.97 -13.56 38.46
CA HIS A 203 -11.51 -14.30 39.64
C HIS A 203 -11.36 -15.82 39.38
N LEU A 204 -12.11 -16.38 38.42
CA LEU A 204 -12.00 -17.78 37.99
C LEU A 204 -10.62 -18.13 37.44
N GLN A 205 -9.87 -17.14 36.95
CA GLN A 205 -8.47 -17.33 36.54
C GLN A 205 -7.56 -17.60 37.76
N ASN A 206 -7.87 -17.03 38.93
CA ASN A 206 -7.06 -17.19 40.14
C ASN A 206 -7.27 -18.56 40.79
N THR A 207 -8.47 -19.11 40.68
CA THR A 207 -8.81 -20.47 41.13
C THR A 207 -8.40 -21.54 40.12
N GLY A 208 -7.93 -21.13 38.93
CA GLY A 208 -7.56 -22.04 37.85
C GLY A 208 -8.76 -22.74 37.20
N GLU A 209 -9.95 -22.16 37.33
CA GLU A 209 -11.21 -22.70 36.81
C GLU A 209 -11.52 -22.22 35.40
N LEU A 210 -11.03 -21.03 35.05
CA LEU A 210 -11.21 -20.45 33.71
C LEU A 210 -10.33 -21.14 32.68
N LEU A 211 -10.94 -21.73 31.65
CA LEU A 211 -10.26 -22.38 30.53
C LEU A 211 -9.87 -21.39 29.45
N TYR A 212 -10.81 -20.55 29.06
CA TYR A 212 -10.65 -19.55 28.02
C TYR A 212 -11.74 -18.49 28.11
N VAL A 213 -11.48 -17.39 27.41
CA VAL A 213 -12.45 -16.34 27.09
C VAL A 213 -12.48 -16.16 25.57
N ASN A 214 -13.68 -16.05 25.00
CA ASN A 214 -13.91 -15.98 23.55
C ASN A 214 -14.90 -14.84 23.22
N LEU A 215 -14.80 -14.28 22.02
CA LEU A 215 -15.75 -13.29 21.50
C LEU A 215 -16.63 -13.93 20.44
N ILE A 216 -17.94 -13.88 20.65
CA ILE A 216 -18.93 -14.17 19.61
C ILE A 216 -19.31 -12.84 18.95
N TYR A 217 -18.72 -12.58 17.77
CA TYR A 217 -18.95 -11.33 17.03
C TYR A 217 -20.37 -11.27 16.44
N THR A 218 -20.83 -12.40 15.91
CA THR A 218 -22.13 -12.55 15.26
C THR A 218 -22.64 -13.96 15.51
N ARG A 219 -23.96 -14.13 15.62
CA ARG A 219 -24.59 -15.45 15.67
C ARG A 219 -24.30 -16.30 14.45
N ASN A 220 -24.15 -15.69 13.28
CA ASN A 220 -23.80 -16.41 12.06
C ASN A 220 -22.34 -16.83 12.05
N GLY A 221 -21.48 -16.05 12.70
CA GLY A 221 -20.08 -16.40 12.94
C GLY A 221 -19.94 -17.54 13.94
N GLU A 222 -20.89 -17.70 14.86
CA GLU A 222 -20.95 -18.79 15.84
C GLU A 222 -21.64 -20.05 15.31
N GLY A 223 -22.72 -19.95 14.53
CA GLY A 223 -23.57 -21.08 14.14
C GLY A 223 -23.09 -21.84 12.89
N GLU A 224 -23.55 -23.08 12.72
CA GLU A 224 -23.24 -23.97 11.59
C GLU A 224 -24.19 -23.80 10.40
N PHE A 225 -25.32 -23.14 10.59
CA PHE A 225 -26.35 -22.96 9.57
C PHE A 225 -26.41 -21.50 9.12
N GLU A 226 -27.01 -21.27 7.95
CA GLU A 226 -27.42 -19.93 7.57
C GLU A 226 -28.50 -19.48 8.54
N VAL A 227 -28.16 -18.47 9.33
CA VAL A 227 -29.19 -17.73 10.03
C VAL A 227 -29.82 -16.84 8.99
N GLY A 228 -30.94 -17.28 8.45
CA GLY A 228 -31.74 -16.48 7.53
C GLY A 228 -32.12 -15.15 8.18
N THR A 229 -32.35 -14.13 7.37
CA THR A 229 -33.18 -13.01 7.80
C THR A 229 -34.62 -13.52 7.84
N ASP A 230 -34.99 -14.17 8.95
CA ASP A 230 -36.33 -14.74 9.05
C ASP A 230 -37.37 -13.63 8.92
N LYS A 231 -38.27 -13.90 7.99
CA LYS A 231 -39.34 -13.05 7.51
C LYS A 231 -40.36 -12.80 8.62
N TYR A 232 -40.28 -11.62 9.24
CA TYR A 232 -41.46 -10.81 9.56
C TYR A 232 -41.12 -9.45 8.91
N HIS A 233 -41.74 -8.97 7.83
CA HIS A 233 -43.07 -8.34 7.80
C HIS A 233 -43.71 -8.26 6.39
N TYR A 234 -44.99 -8.63 6.36
CA TYR A 234 -46.17 -8.25 5.55
C TYR A 234 -46.18 -7.64 4.14
N GLU A 235 -45.10 -7.20 3.48
CA GLU A 235 -45.29 -6.56 2.15
C GLU A 235 -44.36 -6.99 1.01
N GLN A 236 -43.18 -7.57 1.27
CA GLN A 236 -42.37 -8.23 0.23
C GLN A 236 -41.42 -9.26 0.88
N PRO A 237 -41.44 -10.55 0.50
CA PRO A 237 -40.38 -11.48 0.85
C PRO A 237 -39.10 -11.06 0.13
N THR A 238 -38.08 -10.59 0.86
CA THR A 238 -36.72 -10.53 0.31
C THR A 238 -36.19 -11.96 0.25
N ASN A 239 -35.83 -12.45 -0.93
CA ASN A 239 -35.37 -13.83 -1.15
C ASN A 239 -33.90 -14.03 -0.70
N LEU A 240 -33.55 -13.49 0.46
CA LEU A 240 -32.22 -13.60 1.06
C LEU A 240 -32.04 -14.92 1.83
N ARG A 241 -33.10 -15.73 1.94
CA ARG A 241 -33.09 -17.05 2.59
C ARG A 241 -32.29 -18.09 1.81
N ASP A 242 -32.22 -17.94 0.48
CA ASP A 242 -31.57 -18.89 -0.44
C ASP A 242 -30.26 -18.35 -1.05
N ASN A 243 -29.83 -17.16 -0.63
CA ASN A 243 -28.70 -16.44 -1.23
C ASN A 243 -27.58 -16.26 -0.19
N ASN A 244 -26.50 -17.06 -0.32
CA ASN A 244 -25.25 -17.15 0.48
C ASN A 244 -24.50 -15.82 0.75
N SER A 245 -25.18 -14.76 1.19
CA SER A 245 -24.70 -13.39 1.20
C SER A 245 -24.44 -12.87 2.62
N LEU A 246 -23.55 -13.57 3.33
CA LEU A 246 -23.13 -13.23 4.70
C LEU A 246 -22.07 -12.11 4.73
N SER A 247 -22.22 -11.09 3.89
CA SER A 247 -21.28 -9.96 3.81
C SER A 247 -21.95 -8.67 4.25
N ASP A 248 -21.24 -7.93 5.10
CA ASP A 248 -21.66 -6.62 5.56
C ASP A 248 -21.32 -5.55 4.51
N TYR A 249 -22.34 -4.88 3.99
CA TYR A 249 -22.26 -3.79 3.03
C TYR A 249 -22.67 -2.44 3.65
N SER A 250 -22.71 -2.37 4.99
CA SER A 250 -23.04 -1.14 5.72
C SER A 250 -22.04 -0.01 5.45
N GLN A 251 -22.45 1.23 5.74
CA GLN A 251 -21.63 2.40 5.47
C GLN A 251 -20.27 2.38 6.19
N PRO A 252 -20.16 1.98 7.48
CA PRO A 252 -18.86 1.84 8.14
C PRO A 252 -17.95 0.83 7.45
N MET A 253 -18.50 -0.29 7.00
CA MET A 253 -17.72 -1.33 6.32
C MET A 253 -17.20 -0.84 4.96
N VAL A 254 -18.06 -0.18 4.17
CA VAL A 254 -17.67 0.42 2.87
C VAL A 254 -16.60 1.50 3.07
N ASN A 255 -16.74 2.35 4.08
CA ASN A 255 -15.76 3.40 4.39
C ASN A 255 -14.40 2.79 4.79
N ALA A 256 -14.41 1.80 5.67
CA ALA A 256 -13.20 1.09 6.08
C ALA A 256 -12.54 0.36 4.89
N TYR A 257 -13.33 -0.22 3.98
CA TYR A 257 -12.81 -0.86 2.78
C TYR A 257 -12.10 0.14 1.86
N ARG A 258 -12.70 1.30 1.61
CA ARG A 258 -12.09 2.37 0.81
C ARG A 258 -10.78 2.87 1.42
N ALA A 259 -10.74 3.03 2.74
CA ALA A 259 -9.53 3.41 3.45
C ALA A 259 -8.44 2.34 3.31
N TRP A 260 -8.80 1.06 3.44
CA TRP A 260 -7.89 -0.07 3.26
C TRP A 260 -7.34 -0.13 1.82
N LEU A 261 -8.18 0.06 0.81
CA LEU A 261 -7.77 0.12 -0.59
C LEU A 261 -6.83 1.30 -0.87
N SER A 262 -7.15 2.48 -0.30
CA SER A 262 -6.28 3.65 -0.42
C SER A 262 -4.91 3.39 0.18
N ALA A 263 -4.83 2.71 1.34
CA ALA A 263 -3.55 2.35 1.94
C ALA A 263 -2.80 1.27 1.14
N LYS A 264 -3.51 0.29 0.58
CA LYS A 264 -2.92 -0.80 -0.21
C LYS A 264 -2.35 -0.30 -1.54
N TYR A 265 -3.11 0.50 -2.28
CA TYR A 265 -2.76 0.92 -3.64
C TYR A 265 -2.08 2.28 -3.72
N ASP A 266 -2.19 3.12 -2.68
CA ASP A 266 -1.72 4.52 -2.60
C ASP A 266 -2.45 5.46 -3.60
N LYS A 267 -2.48 5.09 -4.88
CA LYS A 267 -3.09 5.84 -5.97
C LYS A 267 -4.24 5.05 -6.62
N ILE A 268 -5.33 5.75 -6.97
CA ILE A 268 -6.50 5.10 -7.59
C ILE A 268 -6.17 4.46 -8.94
N GLN A 269 -5.20 5.01 -9.68
CA GLN A 269 -4.72 4.48 -10.95
C GLN A 269 -4.07 3.10 -10.78
N SER A 270 -3.38 2.84 -9.66
CA SER A 270 -2.81 1.53 -9.35
C SER A 270 -3.92 0.49 -9.12
N LEU A 271 -4.98 0.86 -8.39
CA LEU A 271 -6.16 0.00 -8.22
C LEU A 271 -6.85 -0.25 -9.56
N ASN A 272 -7.14 0.80 -10.32
CA ASN A 272 -7.79 0.72 -11.64
C ASN A 272 -7.03 -0.20 -12.59
N PHE A 273 -5.69 -0.12 -12.58
CA PHE A 273 -4.83 -0.99 -13.37
C PHE A 273 -4.96 -2.46 -12.97
N VAL A 274 -4.93 -2.77 -11.67
CA VAL A 274 -5.03 -4.15 -11.18
C VAL A 274 -6.43 -4.72 -11.37
N TRP A 275 -7.46 -3.93 -11.12
CA TRP A 275 -8.86 -4.37 -11.21
C TRP A 275 -9.45 -4.29 -12.61
N GLY A 276 -8.79 -3.60 -13.55
CA GLY A 276 -9.35 -3.31 -14.87
C GLY A 276 -10.57 -2.36 -14.80
N THR A 277 -10.52 -1.37 -13.92
CA THR A 277 -11.61 -0.40 -13.66
C THR A 277 -11.18 1.03 -13.98
N ASN A 278 -12.08 2.01 -13.84
CA ASN A 278 -11.84 3.41 -14.19
C ASN A 278 -12.38 4.40 -13.13
N TYR A 279 -12.32 4.02 -11.85
CA TYR A 279 -12.76 4.89 -10.76
C TYR A 279 -11.95 6.19 -10.72
N GLY A 280 -12.62 7.33 -10.55
CA GLY A 280 -11.96 8.63 -10.41
C GLY A 280 -11.35 8.89 -9.03
N SER A 281 -11.82 8.18 -8.00
CA SER A 281 -11.25 8.21 -6.64
C SER A 281 -11.66 6.98 -5.84
N PHE A 282 -10.97 6.71 -4.73
CA PHE A 282 -11.35 5.64 -3.80
C PHE A 282 -12.76 5.81 -3.23
N ASN A 283 -13.28 7.04 -3.14
CA ASN A 283 -14.64 7.31 -2.65
C ASN A 283 -15.75 6.78 -3.58
N GLN A 284 -15.42 6.46 -4.84
CA GLN A 284 -16.36 5.87 -5.79
C GLN A 284 -16.32 4.33 -5.79
N VAL A 285 -15.31 3.73 -5.16
CA VAL A 285 -15.15 2.28 -5.12
C VAL A 285 -16.19 1.67 -4.18
N SER A 286 -16.79 0.56 -4.58
CA SER A 286 -17.71 -0.20 -3.74
C SER A 286 -17.25 -1.66 -3.65
N PRO A 287 -17.49 -2.34 -2.52
CA PRO A 287 -17.30 -3.79 -2.44
C PRO A 287 -18.05 -4.53 -3.55
N LYS A 288 -17.46 -5.63 -4.04
CA LYS A 288 -18.09 -6.48 -5.04
C LYS A 288 -19.41 -7.03 -4.48
N ARG A 289 -20.49 -6.87 -5.25
CA ARG A 289 -21.81 -7.37 -4.85
C ARG A 289 -21.86 -8.91 -4.88
N PRO A 290 -22.76 -9.54 -4.11
CA PRO A 290 -22.88 -10.98 -4.06
C PRO A 290 -23.21 -11.61 -5.43
N SER A 291 -22.46 -12.66 -5.76
CA SER A 291 -22.46 -13.39 -7.02
C SER A 291 -21.69 -14.71 -6.82
N LEU A 292 -21.58 -15.54 -7.85
CA LEU A 292 -20.75 -16.75 -7.78
C LEU A 292 -19.24 -16.43 -7.74
N THR A 293 -18.87 -15.20 -8.08
CA THR A 293 -17.48 -14.71 -8.21
C THR A 293 -17.18 -13.56 -7.25
N THR A 294 -17.96 -13.40 -6.18
CA THR A 294 -17.82 -12.28 -5.22
C THR A 294 -16.43 -12.14 -4.64
N PHE A 295 -15.75 -13.27 -4.41
CA PHE A 295 -14.44 -13.31 -3.79
C PHE A 295 -13.34 -13.75 -4.77
N THR A 296 -13.67 -13.79 -6.06
CA THR A 296 -12.75 -14.13 -7.14
C THR A 296 -12.49 -12.89 -7.99
N GLN A 297 -11.43 -12.91 -8.81
CA GLN A 297 -10.84 -11.74 -9.46
C GLN A 297 -10.20 -10.75 -8.46
N PRO A 298 -9.34 -9.82 -8.91
CA PRO A 298 -8.59 -8.95 -7.99
C PRO A 298 -9.47 -8.11 -7.04
N ASP A 299 -10.62 -7.64 -7.51
CA ASP A 299 -11.59 -6.87 -6.73
C ASP A 299 -12.27 -7.70 -5.63
N GLY A 300 -12.63 -8.94 -5.95
CA GLY A 300 -13.21 -9.89 -5.00
C GLY A 300 -12.19 -10.43 -4.00
N ALA A 301 -10.96 -10.69 -4.45
CA ALA A 301 -9.87 -11.13 -3.58
C ALA A 301 -9.52 -10.03 -2.56
N ASP A 302 -9.50 -8.77 -2.98
CA ASP A 302 -9.32 -7.62 -2.09
C ASP A 302 -10.45 -7.50 -1.07
N TRP A 303 -11.69 -7.73 -1.51
CA TRP A 303 -12.83 -7.75 -0.60
C TRP A 303 -12.72 -8.86 0.45
N TYR A 304 -12.32 -10.07 0.04
CA TYR A 304 -12.07 -11.19 0.96
C TYR A 304 -10.94 -10.87 1.96
N LEU A 305 -9.80 -10.37 1.48
CA LEU A 305 -8.65 -10.03 2.33
C LEU A 305 -8.97 -8.92 3.33
N PHE A 306 -9.72 -7.90 2.92
CA PHE A 306 -10.15 -6.84 3.82
C PHE A 306 -11.06 -7.39 4.92
N ARG A 307 -12.04 -8.24 4.59
CA ARG A 307 -12.91 -8.88 5.60
C ARG A 307 -12.13 -9.77 6.56
N THR A 308 -11.12 -10.49 6.08
CA THR A 308 -10.18 -11.24 6.92
C THR A 308 -9.45 -10.31 7.88
N GLN A 309 -8.99 -9.14 7.42
CA GLN A 309 -8.34 -8.14 8.25
C GLN A 309 -9.29 -7.58 9.32
N VAL A 310 -10.55 -7.32 8.99
CA VAL A 310 -11.55 -6.84 9.96
C VAL A 310 -11.75 -7.85 11.09
N LEU A 311 -11.91 -9.14 10.78
CA LEU A 311 -12.03 -10.19 11.80
C LEU A 311 -10.78 -10.29 12.67
N LYS A 312 -9.59 -10.21 12.05
CA LYS A 312 -8.30 -10.18 12.77
C LYS A 312 -8.20 -8.97 13.71
N ASP A 313 -8.60 -7.79 13.27
CA ASP A 313 -8.54 -6.55 14.06
C ASP A 313 -9.46 -6.62 15.27
N ILE A 314 -10.68 -7.15 15.10
CA ILE A 314 -11.61 -7.34 16.22
C ILE A 314 -11.07 -8.34 17.23
N ASN A 315 -10.49 -9.44 16.76
CA ASN A 315 -9.81 -10.39 17.64
C ASN A 315 -8.67 -9.76 18.42
N ASN A 316 -7.89 -8.89 17.79
CA ASN A 316 -6.81 -8.19 18.45
C ASN A 316 -7.32 -7.18 19.48
N ILE A 317 -8.41 -6.45 19.20
CA ILE A 317 -9.05 -5.56 20.18
C ILE A 317 -9.53 -6.36 21.41
N PHE A 318 -10.23 -7.47 21.17
CA PHE A 318 -10.73 -8.34 22.23
C PHE A 318 -9.59 -8.93 23.06
N LYS A 319 -8.63 -9.58 22.41
CA LYS A 319 -7.43 -10.14 23.03
C LYS A 319 -6.72 -9.10 23.87
N ASN A 320 -6.43 -7.92 23.33
CA ASN A 320 -5.71 -6.88 24.06
C ASN A 320 -6.48 -6.41 25.29
N THR A 321 -7.82 -6.34 25.20
CA THR A 321 -8.68 -6.03 26.36
C THR A 321 -8.58 -7.12 27.43
N VAL A 322 -8.70 -8.39 27.05
CA VAL A 322 -8.59 -9.52 28.00
C VAL A 322 -7.19 -9.55 28.65
N LYS A 323 -6.13 -9.43 27.85
CA LYS A 323 -4.74 -9.49 28.34
C LYS A 323 -4.36 -8.30 29.21
N ALA A 324 -5.02 -7.14 29.02
CA ALA A 324 -4.86 -5.99 29.90
C ALA A 324 -5.50 -6.21 31.28
N ALA A 325 -6.60 -6.98 31.35
CA ALA A 325 -7.21 -7.37 32.62
C ALA A 325 -6.37 -8.46 33.33
N ASP A 326 -5.97 -9.51 32.61
CA ASP A 326 -5.05 -10.54 33.09
C ASP A 326 -4.39 -11.28 31.92
N ASN A 327 -3.06 -11.18 31.82
CA ASN A 327 -2.31 -11.75 30.70
C ASN A 327 -2.29 -13.29 30.66
N ARG A 328 -2.67 -13.96 31.76
CA ARG A 328 -2.72 -15.42 31.88
C ARG A 328 -3.95 -16.02 31.21
N ILE A 329 -5.06 -15.26 31.14
CA ILE A 329 -6.33 -15.72 30.58
C ILE A 329 -6.14 -16.11 29.12
N LYS A 330 -6.56 -17.32 28.76
CA LYS A 330 -6.49 -17.80 27.37
C LYS A 330 -7.58 -17.15 26.52
N VAL A 331 -7.20 -16.67 25.34
CA VAL A 331 -8.13 -16.06 24.38
C VAL A 331 -8.20 -16.92 23.14
N ILE A 332 -9.38 -17.37 22.76
CA ILE A 332 -9.58 -18.16 21.53
C ILE A 332 -10.47 -17.41 20.54
N SER A 333 -10.44 -17.80 19.26
CA SER A 333 -11.51 -17.46 18.32
C SER A 333 -12.57 -18.55 18.31
N HIS A 334 -13.79 -18.19 17.92
CA HIS A 334 -14.87 -19.14 17.71
C HIS A 334 -15.51 -18.88 16.35
N HIS A 335 -15.58 -19.94 15.55
CA HIS A 335 -16.19 -19.94 14.24
C HIS A 335 -17.20 -21.07 14.15
N GLY A 336 -18.27 -20.91 13.38
CA GLY A 336 -19.16 -22.00 13.01
C GLY A 336 -18.35 -23.09 12.34
N SER A 337 -17.79 -22.84 11.16
CA SER A 337 -16.82 -23.73 10.52
C SER A 337 -15.72 -22.92 9.85
N VAL A 338 -14.69 -23.59 9.35
CA VAL A 338 -13.54 -23.00 8.64
C VAL A 338 -13.30 -23.63 7.26
N TYR A 339 -14.21 -24.48 6.79
CA TYR A 339 -14.07 -25.22 5.53
C TYR A 339 -15.40 -25.47 4.80
N ASP A 340 -16.54 -25.37 5.47
CA ASP A 340 -17.85 -25.65 4.89
C ASP A 340 -18.27 -24.64 3.80
N LYS A 341 -19.43 -24.89 3.16
CA LYS A 341 -19.98 -23.98 2.16
C LYS A 341 -20.30 -22.57 2.68
N LEU A 342 -20.57 -22.47 3.98
CA LEU A 342 -20.93 -21.21 4.64
C LEU A 342 -19.71 -20.40 5.07
N SER A 343 -18.55 -21.03 5.20
CA SER A 343 -17.27 -20.42 5.57
C SER A 343 -16.81 -19.38 4.55
N LEU A 344 -17.21 -19.51 3.28
CA LEU A 344 -17.02 -18.45 2.28
C LEU A 344 -17.74 -17.17 2.70
N GLY A 345 -19.01 -17.31 3.06
CA GLY A 345 -19.84 -16.22 3.55
C GLY A 345 -19.35 -15.70 4.91
N ARG A 346 -18.98 -16.57 5.85
CA ARG A 346 -18.44 -16.18 7.18
C ARG A 346 -17.03 -15.59 7.13
N ASN A 347 -16.34 -15.73 6.00
CA ASN A 347 -14.94 -15.31 5.83
C ASN A 347 -13.96 -16.09 6.73
N THR A 348 -14.17 -17.39 6.91
CA THR A 348 -13.43 -18.22 7.88
C THR A 348 -12.43 -19.19 7.25
N PHE A 349 -12.29 -19.28 5.92
CA PHE A 349 -11.23 -20.12 5.32
C PHE A 349 -9.82 -19.67 5.70
N ALA A 350 -9.59 -18.36 5.89
CA ALA A 350 -8.32 -17.81 6.36
C ALA A 350 -8.21 -17.78 7.90
N PHE A 351 -8.81 -18.76 8.61
CA PHE A 351 -8.83 -18.83 10.07
C PHE A 351 -7.43 -18.79 10.69
N ASN A 352 -6.43 -19.34 10.01
CA ASN A 352 -5.04 -19.34 10.44
C ASN A 352 -4.46 -17.92 10.57
N GLU A 353 -4.89 -16.99 9.72
CA GLU A 353 -4.55 -15.57 9.85
C GLU A 353 -5.36 -14.88 10.94
N ILE A 354 -6.68 -15.15 10.96
CA ILE A 354 -7.65 -14.53 11.88
C ILE A 354 -7.30 -14.85 13.34
N ALA A 355 -6.85 -16.09 13.62
CA ALA A 355 -6.53 -16.60 14.95
C ALA A 355 -5.03 -16.67 15.24
N SER A 356 -4.16 -16.18 14.33
CA SER A 356 -2.69 -16.30 14.44
C SER A 356 -2.11 -15.84 15.79
N GLU A 357 -2.67 -14.77 16.35
CA GLU A 357 -2.22 -14.16 17.61
C GLU A 357 -3.01 -14.63 18.85
N LEU A 358 -3.95 -15.56 18.69
CA LEU A 358 -4.78 -16.09 19.78
C LEU A 358 -4.16 -17.35 20.39
N ASP A 359 -4.66 -17.78 21.55
CA ASP A 359 -4.24 -19.00 22.25
C ASP A 359 -4.88 -20.26 21.64
N GLY A 360 -5.95 -20.14 20.86
CA GLY A 360 -6.71 -21.26 20.33
C GLY A 360 -7.85 -20.88 19.41
N ILE A 361 -8.59 -21.90 19.00
CA ILE A 361 -9.75 -21.80 18.13
C ILE A 361 -10.79 -22.86 18.53
N LYS A 362 -12.05 -22.44 18.54
CA LYS A 362 -13.22 -23.30 18.55
C LYS A 362 -13.86 -23.28 17.15
N ILE A 363 -14.19 -24.48 16.67
CA ILE A 363 -15.08 -24.68 15.53
C ILE A 363 -16.30 -25.51 15.97
N ASN A 364 -17.38 -25.44 15.22
CA ASN A 364 -18.55 -26.29 15.37
C ASN A 364 -18.70 -27.17 14.10
N ASP A 365 -18.89 -28.46 14.31
CA ASP A 365 -19.07 -29.39 13.20
C ASP A 365 -20.48 -30.01 13.25
N HIS A 366 -21.21 -29.85 12.14
CA HIS A 366 -22.52 -30.46 11.99
C HIS A 366 -22.42 -31.99 11.98
N TYR A 367 -23.51 -32.68 12.28
CA TYR A 367 -23.59 -34.15 12.28
C TYR A 367 -23.16 -34.83 10.96
N TYR A 368 -23.17 -34.09 9.84
CA TYR A 368 -22.77 -34.60 8.53
C TYR A 368 -21.27 -34.44 8.25
N TYR A 369 -20.56 -33.65 9.05
CA TYR A 369 -19.19 -33.28 8.78
C TYR A 369 -18.16 -34.29 9.28
N ASP A 370 -17.01 -34.31 8.62
CA ASP A 370 -15.88 -35.12 9.04
C ASP A 370 -15.02 -34.39 10.07
N HIS A 371 -15.26 -34.68 11.35
CA HIS A 371 -14.60 -34.03 12.48
C HIS A 371 -13.08 -34.31 12.50
N ARG A 372 -12.65 -35.39 11.85
CA ARG A 372 -11.23 -35.73 11.67
C ARG A 372 -10.55 -34.74 10.74
N PHE A 373 -11.20 -34.43 9.62
CA PHE A 373 -10.73 -33.43 8.66
C PHE A 373 -10.66 -32.04 9.29
N ALA A 374 -11.71 -31.67 10.02
CA ALA A 374 -11.81 -30.39 10.69
C ALA A 374 -10.64 -30.13 11.65
N ILE A 375 -10.37 -31.08 12.55
CA ILE A 375 -9.26 -30.98 13.51
C ILE A 375 -7.90 -31.10 12.83
N ASP A 376 -7.73 -31.97 11.82
CA ASP A 376 -6.49 -32.02 11.05
C ASP A 376 -6.19 -30.69 10.36
N LEU A 377 -7.20 -30.05 9.75
CA LEU A 377 -7.06 -28.76 9.11
C LEU A 377 -6.64 -27.67 10.11
N VAL A 378 -7.35 -27.59 11.23
CA VAL A 378 -7.06 -26.60 12.29
C VAL A 378 -5.68 -26.80 12.89
N ARG A 379 -5.36 -28.03 13.34
CA ARG A 379 -4.09 -28.38 13.99
C ARG A 379 -2.90 -28.11 13.09
N SER A 380 -3.04 -28.36 11.79
CA SER A 380 -1.96 -28.18 10.81
C SER A 380 -1.58 -26.72 10.59
N ASN A 381 -2.54 -25.79 10.73
CA ASN A 381 -2.33 -24.37 10.43
C ASN A 381 -2.25 -23.48 11.67
N LEU A 382 -2.53 -24.03 12.86
CA LEU A 382 -2.39 -23.36 14.15
C LEU A 382 -1.60 -24.25 15.14
N PRO A 383 -0.39 -24.72 14.80
CA PRO A 383 0.33 -25.70 15.60
C PRO A 383 0.58 -25.22 17.03
N GLY A 384 0.32 -26.10 18.01
CA GLY A 384 0.54 -25.85 19.43
C GLY A 384 -0.51 -24.97 20.10
N LYS A 385 -1.61 -24.64 19.41
CA LYS A 385 -2.74 -23.88 19.97
C LYS A 385 -3.77 -24.82 20.62
N LEU A 386 -4.73 -24.24 21.34
CA LEU A 386 -5.89 -24.97 21.84
C LEU A 386 -6.88 -25.20 20.69
N TYR A 387 -7.34 -26.43 20.52
CA TYR A 387 -8.36 -26.80 19.54
C TYR A 387 -9.58 -27.31 20.28
N ILE A 388 -10.72 -26.71 19.95
CA ILE A 388 -12.01 -27.05 20.50
C ILE A 388 -12.93 -27.40 19.33
N ASN A 389 -13.60 -28.54 19.41
CA ASN A 389 -14.66 -28.89 18.46
C ASN A 389 -16.00 -29.04 19.16
N GLU A 390 -17.05 -29.15 18.39
CA GLU A 390 -18.38 -29.49 18.85
C GLU A 390 -18.72 -30.95 18.55
N ALA A 391 -19.45 -31.58 19.47
CA ALA A 391 -20.17 -32.81 19.23
C ALA A 391 -21.64 -32.51 19.51
N ALA A 392 -22.43 -32.34 18.47
CA ALA A 392 -23.85 -32.12 18.58
C ALA A 392 -24.58 -33.47 18.64
N TYR A 393 -25.68 -33.54 19.40
CA TYR A 393 -26.63 -34.66 19.34
C TYR A 393 -27.88 -34.32 18.51
N SER A 394 -28.28 -35.24 17.63
CA SER A 394 -29.57 -35.20 16.94
C SER A 394 -30.22 -36.58 16.95
N PRO A 395 -31.55 -36.68 17.19
CA PRO A 395 -32.27 -37.95 17.15
C PRO A 395 -32.11 -38.72 15.84
N ASP A 396 -31.92 -38.03 14.71
CA ASP A 396 -31.79 -38.64 13.38
C ASP A 396 -30.47 -39.42 13.21
N PHE A 397 -29.45 -39.10 14.01
CA PHE A 397 -28.13 -39.74 13.97
C PHE A 397 -27.88 -40.64 15.17
N GLY A 398 -28.53 -40.36 16.30
CA GLY A 398 -28.45 -41.16 17.52
C GLY A 398 -27.14 -41.00 18.30
N ILE A 399 -27.12 -41.64 19.47
CA ILE A 399 -26.03 -41.57 20.46
C ILE A 399 -24.68 -42.07 19.90
N PRO A 400 -24.58 -43.15 19.11
CA PRO A 400 -23.29 -43.63 18.60
C PRO A 400 -22.53 -42.60 17.76
N ASN A 401 -23.25 -41.76 17.01
CA ASN A 401 -22.65 -40.71 16.20
C ASN A 401 -22.09 -39.58 17.08
N PHE A 402 -22.84 -39.14 18.10
CA PHE A 402 -22.33 -38.19 19.11
C PHE A 402 -21.01 -38.68 19.74
N VAL A 403 -20.95 -39.97 20.11
CA VAL A 403 -19.73 -40.59 20.65
C VAL A 403 -18.59 -40.59 19.63
N ALA A 404 -18.89 -40.89 18.37
CA ALA A 404 -17.91 -40.87 17.29
C ALA A 404 -17.34 -39.46 17.08
N TYR A 405 -18.17 -38.43 17.03
CA TYR A 405 -17.72 -37.03 16.84
C TYR A 405 -16.75 -36.57 17.92
N ALA A 406 -17.06 -36.85 19.20
CA ALA A 406 -16.18 -36.53 20.31
C ALA A 406 -14.86 -37.32 20.26
N THR A 407 -14.95 -38.62 19.97
CA THR A 407 -13.79 -39.53 19.85
C THR A 407 -12.87 -39.13 18.70
N GLU A 408 -13.43 -38.77 17.56
CA GLU A 408 -12.70 -38.28 16.39
C GLU A 408 -11.98 -36.98 16.69
N SER A 409 -12.67 -36.03 17.32
CA SER A 409 -12.07 -34.76 17.73
C SER A 409 -10.88 -34.97 18.67
N PHE A 410 -11.04 -35.77 19.73
CA PHE A 410 -9.96 -36.04 20.68
C PHE A 410 -8.79 -36.83 20.09
N SER A 411 -9.07 -37.82 19.22
CA SER A 411 -8.03 -38.62 18.56
C SER A 411 -7.21 -37.84 17.54
N HIS A 412 -7.79 -36.78 16.96
CA HIS A 412 -7.10 -35.87 16.04
C HIS A 412 -6.41 -34.69 16.74
N GLY A 413 -6.53 -34.60 18.07
CA GLY A 413 -5.74 -33.70 18.91
C GLY A 413 -6.51 -32.55 19.53
N ALA A 414 -7.85 -32.52 19.43
CA ALA A 414 -8.64 -31.56 20.21
C ALA A 414 -8.39 -31.75 21.71
N GLN A 415 -8.26 -30.65 22.44
CA GLN A 415 -8.14 -30.68 23.89
C GLN A 415 -9.52 -30.54 24.56
N MET A 416 -10.50 -30.00 23.84
CA MET A 416 -11.85 -29.78 24.36
C MET A 416 -12.90 -30.16 23.32
N VAL A 417 -13.99 -30.76 23.77
CA VAL A 417 -15.18 -31.01 22.95
C VAL A 417 -16.38 -30.43 23.67
N SER A 418 -17.10 -29.52 23.01
CA SER A 418 -18.37 -28.99 23.50
C SER A 418 -19.52 -29.90 23.09
N CYS A 419 -20.35 -30.28 24.06
CA CYS A 419 -21.55 -31.07 23.83
C CYS A 419 -22.73 -30.14 23.56
N MET A 420 -23.27 -30.21 22.35
CA MET A 420 -24.43 -29.41 21.94
C MET A 420 -25.70 -30.26 21.90
N PHE A 421 -26.84 -29.64 22.21
CA PHE A 421 -28.15 -30.31 22.39
C PHE A 421 -28.14 -31.38 23.49
N PHE A 422 -27.47 -31.08 24.60
CA PHE A 422 -27.24 -32.02 25.69
C PHE A 422 -28.55 -32.54 26.35
N GLU A 423 -29.55 -31.69 26.52
CA GLU A 423 -30.86 -32.10 27.04
C GLU A 423 -31.51 -33.20 26.19
N GLN A 424 -31.46 -33.05 24.87
CA GLN A 424 -32.00 -34.04 23.94
C GLN A 424 -31.21 -35.35 24.00
N LEU A 425 -29.89 -35.26 24.17
CA LEU A 425 -29.03 -36.42 24.37
C LEU A 425 -29.38 -37.18 25.66
N LEU A 426 -29.59 -36.47 26.77
CA LEU A 426 -30.01 -37.06 28.03
C LEU A 426 -31.40 -37.69 27.95
N ALA A 427 -32.36 -36.98 27.34
CA ALA A 427 -33.72 -37.48 27.13
C ALA A 427 -33.75 -38.77 26.29
N ALA A 428 -32.78 -38.93 25.38
CA ALA A 428 -32.60 -40.15 24.59
C ALA A 428 -31.87 -41.28 25.32
N GLY A 429 -31.50 -41.10 26.60
CA GLY A 429 -30.76 -42.08 27.39
C GLY A 429 -29.25 -42.06 27.15
N GLY A 430 -28.68 -40.92 26.73
CA GLY A 430 -27.26 -40.77 26.39
C GLY A 430 -26.28 -40.76 27.57
N ALA A 431 -26.75 -40.70 28.83
CA ALA A 431 -25.88 -40.59 30.01
C ALA A 431 -24.79 -41.68 30.10
N PRO A 432 -25.08 -42.99 29.91
CA PRO A 432 -24.04 -44.02 29.94
C PRO A 432 -22.97 -43.83 28.86
N ALA A 433 -23.34 -43.35 27.67
CA ALA A 433 -22.39 -43.12 26.59
C ALA A 433 -21.45 -41.94 26.88
N ILE A 434 -21.93 -40.91 27.59
CA ILE A 434 -21.10 -39.79 28.06
C ILE A 434 -20.14 -40.29 29.15
N GLN A 435 -20.61 -41.14 30.07
CA GLN A 435 -19.77 -41.73 31.12
C GLN A 435 -18.63 -42.57 30.51
N ASP A 436 -18.94 -43.36 29.48
CA ASP A 436 -17.94 -44.14 28.73
C ASP A 436 -16.94 -43.22 28.01
N LEU A 437 -17.40 -42.15 27.35
CA LEU A 437 -16.52 -41.14 26.75
C LEU A 437 -15.59 -40.50 27.79
N ALA A 438 -16.14 -40.11 28.94
CA ALA A 438 -15.41 -39.47 30.02
C ALA A 438 -14.31 -40.40 30.56
N ALA A 439 -14.67 -41.66 30.85
CA ALA A 439 -13.74 -42.68 31.30
C ALA A 439 -12.60 -42.93 30.29
N ASN A 440 -12.93 -42.98 29.00
CA ASN A 440 -11.99 -43.26 27.91
C ASN A 440 -11.05 -42.11 27.58
N TRP A 441 -11.49 -40.85 27.71
CA TRP A 441 -10.74 -39.70 27.20
C TRP A 441 -10.22 -38.75 28.28
N LEU A 442 -11.01 -38.47 29.32
CA LEU A 442 -10.67 -37.43 30.30
C LEU A 442 -9.64 -37.89 31.33
N THR A 443 -9.51 -39.21 31.52
CA THR A 443 -8.50 -39.82 32.40
C THR A 443 -7.15 -40.06 31.70
N GLN A 444 -7.13 -39.99 30.36
CA GLN A 444 -5.96 -40.28 29.56
C GLN A 444 -5.12 -39.01 29.32
N PRO A 445 -3.78 -39.11 29.22
CA PRO A 445 -2.95 -38.00 28.80
C PRO A 445 -3.41 -37.42 27.46
N VAL A 446 -3.36 -36.09 27.30
CA VAL A 446 -3.56 -35.45 26.00
C VAL A 446 -2.46 -35.89 25.04
N THR A 447 -2.86 -36.57 23.98
CA THR A 447 -2.01 -36.94 22.86
C THR A 447 -2.03 -35.81 21.84
N ASN A 448 -0.86 -35.30 21.48
CA ASN A 448 -0.71 -34.32 20.40
C ASN A 448 -0.22 -35.06 19.14
N PRO A 449 -1.08 -35.32 18.14
CA PRO A 449 -0.64 -36.01 16.94
C PRO A 449 0.46 -35.22 16.23
N THR A 450 1.51 -35.92 15.80
CA THR A 450 2.60 -35.38 14.98
C THR A 450 2.69 -36.15 13.66
N PRO A 451 1.73 -35.96 12.73
CA PRO A 451 1.73 -36.69 11.47
C PRO A 451 2.93 -36.37 10.60
N THR A 452 3.39 -37.37 9.83
CA THR A 452 4.38 -37.20 8.76
C THR A 452 3.73 -37.08 7.38
N ASN A 453 2.55 -37.68 7.20
CA ASN A 453 1.76 -37.54 5.97
C ASN A 453 1.18 -36.14 5.90
N GLN A 454 1.28 -35.50 4.74
CA GLN A 454 0.77 -34.15 4.55
C GLN A 454 0.19 -33.92 3.16
N THR A 455 -0.73 -32.98 3.08
CA THR A 455 -1.23 -32.38 1.85
C THR A 455 -1.27 -30.85 2.01
N SER A 456 -1.49 -30.12 0.93
CA SER A 456 -1.60 -28.66 0.94
C SER A 456 -2.57 -28.15 -0.11
N PHE A 457 -3.13 -26.96 0.11
CA PHE A 457 -3.96 -26.27 -0.88
C PHE A 457 -3.76 -24.76 -0.85
N MET A 458 -4.11 -24.11 -1.96
CA MET A 458 -4.17 -22.66 -2.09
C MET A 458 -5.50 -22.12 -1.55
N LEU A 459 -5.47 -21.01 -0.83
CA LEU A 459 -6.67 -20.35 -0.30
C LEU A 459 -7.65 -19.99 -1.43
N SER A 460 -7.14 -19.54 -2.59
CA SER A 460 -7.96 -19.29 -3.77
C SER A 460 -8.77 -20.51 -4.21
N ASN A 461 -8.19 -21.72 -4.15
CA ASN A 461 -8.85 -22.95 -4.59
C ASN A 461 -10.11 -23.26 -3.75
N ILE A 462 -10.03 -23.17 -2.43
CA ILE A 462 -11.20 -23.42 -1.57
C ILE A 462 -12.26 -22.31 -1.71
N ILE A 463 -11.83 -21.08 -2.01
CA ILE A 463 -12.73 -19.96 -2.31
C ILE A 463 -13.48 -20.22 -3.63
N ASP A 464 -12.78 -20.63 -4.68
CA ASP A 464 -13.35 -20.93 -5.99
C ASP A 464 -14.31 -22.13 -5.94
N GLN A 465 -13.98 -23.14 -5.12
CA GLN A 465 -14.86 -24.30 -4.87
C GLN A 465 -15.98 -24.01 -3.86
N ARG A 466 -15.97 -22.82 -3.27
CA ARG A 466 -16.94 -22.32 -2.30
C ARG A 466 -17.03 -23.21 -1.05
N GLY A 467 -15.92 -23.80 -0.60
CA GLY A 467 -15.88 -24.70 0.56
C GLY A 467 -16.21 -26.17 0.24
N CYS A 468 -16.31 -26.98 1.28
CA CYS A 468 -16.45 -28.44 1.23
C CYS A 468 -17.79 -28.88 1.86
N VAL A 469 -18.26 -30.07 1.50
CA VAL A 469 -19.44 -30.71 2.13
C VAL A 469 -19.00 -31.65 3.25
N THR A 470 -17.87 -32.33 3.05
CA THR A 470 -17.24 -33.30 3.95
C THR A 470 -18.07 -34.55 4.24
N ASP A 471 -18.84 -35.01 3.25
CA ASP A 471 -19.56 -36.29 3.37
C ASP A 471 -18.58 -37.46 3.29
N ARG A 472 -18.21 -38.00 4.45
CA ARG A 472 -17.29 -39.15 4.58
C ARG A 472 -17.75 -40.43 3.85
N ASN A 473 -19.04 -40.58 3.55
CA ASN A 473 -19.59 -41.75 2.88
C ASN A 473 -19.67 -41.58 1.36
N ASN A 474 -19.72 -40.33 0.86
CA ASN A 474 -19.78 -40.03 -0.56
C ASN A 474 -19.07 -38.71 -0.92
N TYR A 475 -17.75 -38.78 -1.07
CA TYR A 475 -16.90 -37.59 -1.28
C TYR A 475 -16.36 -37.44 -2.70
N SER A 476 -16.80 -38.28 -3.65
CA SER A 476 -16.31 -38.24 -5.04
C SER A 476 -16.59 -36.89 -5.72
N GLY A 477 -17.72 -36.26 -5.39
CA GLY A 477 -18.14 -34.93 -5.87
C GLY A 477 -17.79 -33.76 -4.93
N ASP A 478 -16.99 -33.99 -3.90
CA ASP A 478 -16.63 -32.94 -2.93
C ASP A 478 -15.48 -32.04 -3.45
N CYS A 479 -15.14 -31.02 -2.67
CA CYS A 479 -14.02 -30.11 -2.91
C CYS A 479 -12.69 -30.90 -3.00
N ASP A 480 -11.71 -30.36 -3.74
CA ASP A 480 -10.42 -31.03 -3.94
C ASP A 480 -9.60 -31.13 -2.65
N VAL A 481 -9.77 -30.18 -1.73
CA VAL A 481 -9.11 -30.18 -0.43
C VAL A 481 -9.47 -31.43 0.36
N TYR A 482 -10.77 -31.72 0.47
CA TYR A 482 -11.28 -32.87 1.22
C TYR A 482 -10.94 -34.19 0.53
N LYS A 483 -11.10 -34.29 -0.80
CA LYS A 483 -10.71 -35.49 -1.56
C LYS A 483 -9.23 -35.83 -1.39
N THR A 484 -8.36 -34.82 -1.48
CA THR A 484 -6.92 -35.00 -1.34
C THR A 484 -6.55 -35.39 0.09
N TRP A 485 -7.19 -34.76 1.09
CA TRP A 485 -7.03 -35.15 2.48
C TRP A 485 -7.46 -36.60 2.71
N MET A 486 -8.65 -37.01 2.24
CA MET A 486 -9.17 -38.37 2.44
C MET A 486 -8.24 -39.43 1.84
N ASN A 487 -7.71 -39.20 0.64
CA ASN A 487 -6.71 -40.08 0.03
C ASN A 487 -5.44 -40.17 0.87
N THR A 488 -4.97 -39.05 1.42
CA THR A 488 -3.78 -38.98 2.28
C THR A 488 -4.03 -39.67 3.62
N TYR A 489 -5.21 -39.49 4.22
CA TYR A 489 -5.66 -40.10 5.46
C TYR A 489 -5.77 -41.62 5.34
N ASN A 490 -6.38 -42.10 4.26
CA ASN A 490 -6.47 -43.54 3.94
C ASN A 490 -5.06 -44.15 3.74
N ALA A 491 -4.18 -43.46 3.01
CA ALA A 491 -2.79 -43.88 2.84
C ALA A 491 -2.00 -43.87 4.17
N ALA A 492 -2.38 -43.01 5.12
CA ALA A 492 -1.84 -42.97 6.47
C ALA A 492 -2.42 -44.05 7.40
N SER A 493 -3.15 -45.04 6.86
CA SER A 493 -3.83 -46.09 7.64
C SER A 493 -4.84 -45.52 8.64
N ASN A 494 -5.62 -44.53 8.22
CA ASN A 494 -6.65 -43.87 9.02
C ASN A 494 -6.08 -43.20 10.29
N LYS A 495 -4.92 -42.55 10.15
CA LYS A 495 -4.28 -41.76 11.21
C LYS A 495 -4.32 -40.27 10.86
N PRO A 496 -4.27 -39.38 11.87
CA PRO A 496 -4.21 -37.93 11.63
C PRO A 496 -3.14 -37.55 10.59
N VAL A 497 -3.43 -36.56 9.75
CA VAL A 497 -2.53 -36.05 8.69
C VAL A 497 -2.41 -34.53 8.74
N ASN A 498 -1.37 -33.96 8.11
CA ASN A 498 -1.26 -32.51 8.02
C ASN A 498 -1.93 -31.96 6.75
N ILE A 499 -2.62 -30.82 6.85
CA ILE A 499 -3.26 -30.11 5.75
C ILE A 499 -2.83 -28.64 5.80
N LEU A 500 -1.94 -28.21 4.90
CA LEU A 500 -1.36 -26.87 4.95
C LEU A 500 -2.04 -25.90 3.98
N ILE A 501 -2.41 -24.72 4.47
CA ILE A 501 -3.02 -23.63 3.68
C ILE A 501 -1.93 -22.67 3.23
N THR A 502 -1.88 -22.38 1.93
CA THR A 502 -1.09 -21.29 1.38
C THR A 502 -2.01 -20.13 0.99
N ASN A 503 -1.85 -18.96 1.60
CA ASN A 503 -2.57 -17.77 1.16
C ASN A 503 -1.89 -17.15 -0.07
N ASP A 504 -2.37 -17.51 -1.24
CA ASP A 504 -1.91 -17.02 -2.53
C ASP A 504 -2.61 -15.71 -2.98
N LEU A 505 -3.58 -15.22 -2.20
CA LEU A 505 -4.25 -13.94 -2.43
C LEU A 505 -3.40 -12.75 -1.94
N ARG A 506 -2.60 -12.94 -0.87
CA ARG A 506 -1.66 -11.92 -0.37
C ARG A 506 -0.40 -11.88 -1.24
N LYS A 507 -0.46 -11.14 -2.33
CA LYS A 507 0.73 -10.79 -3.11
C LYS A 507 1.28 -9.46 -2.63
N GLU A 508 2.47 -9.47 -2.03
CA GLU A 508 3.18 -8.24 -1.71
C GLU A 508 3.71 -7.60 -2.99
N CYS A 509 3.40 -6.31 -3.17
CA CYS A 509 3.85 -5.56 -4.33
C CYS A 509 5.27 -5.03 -4.07
N GLN A 510 6.27 -5.86 -4.34
CA GLN A 510 7.70 -5.62 -4.11
C GLN A 510 8.35 -4.75 -5.22
N MET A 511 7.60 -3.80 -5.77
CA MET A 511 8.02 -2.89 -6.83
C MET A 511 8.04 -1.45 -6.33
N THR A 512 9.07 -0.71 -6.72
CA THR A 512 9.13 0.75 -6.62
C THR A 512 9.20 1.35 -8.02
N LEU A 513 8.38 2.36 -8.28
CA LEU A 513 8.32 3.07 -9.56
C LEU A 513 8.78 4.51 -9.37
N THR A 514 9.62 4.99 -10.28
CA THR A 514 10.06 6.39 -10.34
C THR A 514 9.85 6.92 -11.76
N GLY A 515 9.37 8.16 -11.88
CA GLY A 515 9.21 8.83 -13.16
C GLY A 515 10.06 10.09 -13.28
N SER A 516 10.43 10.46 -14.50
CA SER A 516 11.15 11.70 -14.78
C SER A 516 10.75 12.29 -16.14
N THR A 517 11.13 13.54 -16.35
CA THR A 517 11.04 14.19 -17.66
C THR A 517 12.41 14.79 -18.02
N ASN A 518 12.71 14.85 -19.31
CA ASN A 518 13.91 15.55 -19.80
C ASN A 518 13.84 17.07 -19.59
N ILE A 519 12.64 17.66 -19.56
CA ILE A 519 12.43 19.11 -19.39
C ILE A 519 11.23 19.34 -18.46
N SER A 520 11.47 19.87 -17.26
CA SER A 520 10.42 20.14 -16.26
C SER A 520 9.60 21.40 -16.54
N ASN A 521 10.19 22.39 -17.25
CA ASN A 521 9.54 23.66 -17.57
C ASN A 521 9.52 23.95 -19.09
N PRO A 522 8.95 23.07 -19.92
CA PRO A 522 8.99 23.23 -21.37
C PRO A 522 8.17 24.44 -21.83
N ARG A 523 8.58 25.06 -22.94
CA ARG A 523 7.69 25.97 -23.66
C ARG A 523 6.47 25.20 -24.17
N ILE A 524 5.29 25.82 -24.15
CA ILE A 524 4.05 25.24 -24.69
C ILE A 524 4.27 24.64 -26.10
N GLY A 525 3.70 23.46 -26.36
CA GLY A 525 3.80 22.75 -27.64
C GLY A 525 5.15 22.06 -27.94
N THR A 526 6.17 22.23 -27.10
CA THR A 526 7.49 21.58 -27.24
C THR A 526 7.39 20.08 -26.99
N ASN A 527 8.15 19.27 -27.73
CA ASN A 527 8.26 17.84 -27.44
C ASN A 527 8.98 17.63 -26.11
N ILE A 528 8.39 16.82 -25.25
CA ILE A 528 8.96 16.34 -23.99
C ILE A 528 9.02 14.82 -24.00
N ASN A 529 10.07 14.28 -23.41
CA ASN A 529 10.22 12.86 -23.14
C ASN A 529 9.90 12.63 -21.66
N LEU A 530 8.99 11.70 -21.41
CA LEU A 530 8.70 11.18 -20.09
C LEU A 530 9.26 9.76 -20.00
N SER A 531 9.91 9.46 -18.89
CA SER A 531 10.50 8.15 -18.65
C SER A 531 10.11 7.62 -17.28
N SER A 532 10.03 6.30 -17.17
CA SER A 532 9.80 5.58 -15.93
C SER A 532 10.90 4.53 -15.73
N SER A 533 11.33 4.39 -14.49
CA SER A 533 12.25 3.35 -14.03
C SER A 533 11.61 2.55 -12.91
N CYS A 534 11.86 1.24 -12.91
CA CYS A 534 11.36 0.32 -11.90
C CYS A 534 12.52 -0.35 -11.17
N GLN A 535 12.34 -0.59 -9.87
CA GLN A 535 13.22 -1.41 -9.04
C GLN A 535 12.42 -2.48 -8.29
N GLY A 536 13.00 -3.67 -8.13
CA GLY A 536 12.35 -4.82 -7.50
C GLY A 536 11.78 -5.80 -8.52
N ASP A 537 10.52 -6.19 -8.38
CA ASP A 537 9.83 -7.07 -9.33
C ASP A 537 9.35 -6.28 -10.56
N CYS A 538 10.20 -6.21 -11.59
CA CYS A 538 9.99 -5.40 -12.79
C CYS A 538 9.84 -6.23 -14.07
N SER A 539 9.81 -7.56 -13.96
CA SER A 539 9.77 -8.44 -15.13
C SER A 539 8.35 -8.56 -15.66
N GLY A 540 8.17 -8.32 -16.97
CA GLY A 540 6.86 -8.43 -17.61
C GLY A 540 5.90 -7.28 -17.29
N LEU A 541 6.42 -6.09 -16.95
CA LEU A 541 5.61 -4.91 -16.71
C LEU A 541 4.91 -4.41 -17.97
N SER A 542 3.63 -4.08 -17.80
CA SER A 542 2.89 -3.22 -18.72
C SER A 542 2.79 -1.81 -18.12
N TYR A 543 2.92 -0.78 -18.96
CA TYR A 543 2.81 0.62 -18.55
C TYR A 543 1.50 1.22 -19.05
N ASN A 544 0.99 2.22 -18.36
CA ASN A 544 -0.09 3.09 -18.82
C ASN A 544 0.23 4.52 -18.36
N TRP A 545 0.43 5.40 -19.33
CA TRP A 545 0.61 6.83 -19.08
C TRP A 545 -0.72 7.57 -19.21
N GLU A 546 -0.94 8.53 -18.32
CA GLU A 546 -2.15 9.36 -18.31
C GLU A 546 -1.83 10.83 -18.09
N LEU A 547 -2.65 11.71 -18.67
CA LEU A 547 -2.68 13.14 -18.39
C LEU A 547 -4.09 13.49 -17.91
N LYS A 548 -4.21 14.05 -16.70
CA LYS A 548 -5.52 14.36 -16.07
C LYS A 548 -6.50 13.17 -16.10
N GLY A 549 -6.00 11.96 -15.86
CA GLY A 549 -6.79 10.73 -15.83
C GLY A 549 -7.21 10.18 -17.19
N SER A 550 -6.76 10.78 -18.30
CA SER A 550 -6.98 10.24 -19.66
C SER A 550 -5.72 9.55 -20.15
N SER A 551 -5.84 8.30 -20.60
CA SER A 551 -4.71 7.55 -21.17
C SER A 551 -4.16 8.26 -22.40
N ILE A 552 -2.83 8.34 -22.50
CA ILE A 552 -2.12 8.83 -23.68
C ILE A 552 -1.68 7.67 -24.61
N GLY A 553 -2.14 6.45 -24.35
CA GLY A 553 -2.03 5.29 -25.25
C GLY A 553 -0.65 4.60 -25.30
N ASN A 554 0.29 4.96 -24.42
CA ASN A 554 1.62 4.37 -24.42
C ASN A 554 1.75 3.23 -23.38
N THR A 555 2.21 2.06 -23.84
CA THR A 555 2.42 0.85 -23.04
C THR A 555 3.88 0.58 -22.66
N ALA A 556 4.80 1.45 -23.06
CA ALA A 556 6.22 1.40 -22.76
C ALA A 556 6.61 2.30 -21.57
N ASN A 557 7.82 2.06 -21.05
CA ASN A 557 8.41 2.85 -19.97
C ASN A 557 8.87 4.25 -20.40
N LEU A 558 8.81 4.57 -21.69
CA LEU A 558 9.21 5.82 -22.31
C LEU A 558 8.11 6.32 -23.24
N THR A 559 7.83 7.62 -23.19
CA THR A 559 6.84 8.25 -24.08
C THR A 559 7.25 9.67 -24.46
N ASP A 560 7.08 9.99 -25.73
CA ASP A 560 7.22 11.35 -26.25
C ASP A 560 5.84 11.99 -26.35
N VAL A 561 5.65 13.14 -25.70
CA VAL A 561 4.40 13.93 -25.77
C VAL A 561 4.71 15.39 -26.07
N LYS A 562 3.71 16.16 -26.51
CA LYS A 562 3.83 17.61 -26.59
C LYS A 562 3.42 18.25 -25.27
N ALA A 563 4.19 19.22 -24.80
CA ALA A 563 3.80 20.09 -23.71
C ALA A 563 2.44 20.75 -24.04
N PRO A 564 1.50 20.81 -23.10
CA PRO A 564 0.18 21.40 -23.35
C PRO A 564 0.26 22.82 -23.90
N LEU A 565 -0.71 23.21 -24.71
CA LEU A 565 -0.74 24.51 -25.40
C LEU A 565 -1.18 25.67 -24.49
N VAL A 566 -1.59 25.38 -23.26
CA VAL A 566 -2.01 26.36 -22.27
C VAL A 566 -0.96 26.38 -21.16
N PRO A 567 -0.46 27.56 -20.74
CA PRO A 567 0.46 27.64 -19.61
C PRO A 567 -0.14 27.06 -18.34
N GLY A 568 0.69 26.38 -17.56
CA GLY A 568 0.28 25.82 -16.27
C GLY A 568 1.06 24.57 -15.89
N THR A 569 0.84 24.12 -14.67
CA THR A 569 1.41 22.87 -14.17
C THR A 569 0.48 21.70 -14.50
N TYR A 570 1.04 20.68 -15.14
CA TYR A 570 0.39 19.46 -15.54
C TYR A 570 1.04 18.28 -14.84
N ILE A 571 0.20 17.38 -14.35
CA ILE A 571 0.64 16.14 -13.71
C ILE A 571 0.38 15.01 -14.69
N TYR A 572 1.47 14.40 -15.16
CA TYR A 572 1.44 13.13 -15.87
C TYR A 572 1.56 12.02 -14.84
N SER A 573 0.77 10.96 -14.96
CA SER A 573 0.93 9.76 -14.14
C SER A 573 1.35 8.59 -15.01
N VAL A 574 2.34 7.83 -14.55
CA VAL A 574 2.71 6.53 -15.11
C VAL A 574 2.32 5.46 -14.13
N THR A 575 1.51 4.50 -14.58
CA THR A 575 1.22 3.28 -13.83
C THR A 575 1.95 2.12 -14.49
N ALA A 576 2.69 1.35 -13.71
CA ALA A 576 3.31 0.11 -14.16
C ALA A 576 2.78 -1.04 -13.30
N GLY A 577 2.51 -2.19 -13.91
CA GLY A 577 2.05 -3.35 -13.17
C GLY A 577 2.15 -4.67 -13.93
N HIS A 578 2.15 -5.75 -13.16
CA HIS A 578 2.11 -7.13 -13.61
C HIS A 578 1.62 -8.04 -12.46
N ASN A 579 1.08 -9.22 -12.79
CA ASN A 579 0.72 -10.27 -11.81
C ASN A 579 -0.18 -9.84 -10.63
N GLY A 580 -1.00 -8.79 -10.81
CA GLY A 580 -1.89 -8.26 -9.76
C GLY A 580 -1.25 -7.23 -8.83
N CYS A 581 -0.05 -6.73 -9.17
CA CYS A 581 0.63 -5.63 -8.49
C CYS A 581 0.79 -4.47 -9.48
N ALA A 582 0.50 -3.25 -9.03
CA ALA A 582 0.74 -2.04 -9.79
C ALA A 582 1.18 -0.90 -8.87
N LYS A 583 1.99 0.02 -9.42
CA LYS A 583 2.41 1.26 -8.78
C LYS A 583 2.23 2.41 -9.75
N THR A 584 1.87 3.57 -9.21
CA THR A 584 1.72 4.80 -9.97
C THR A 584 2.69 5.84 -9.46
N PHE A 585 3.35 6.55 -10.39
CA PHE A 585 4.20 7.69 -10.09
C PHE A 585 3.72 8.92 -10.87
N GLU A 586 3.80 10.09 -10.26
CA GLU A 586 3.38 11.36 -10.84
C GLU A 586 4.61 12.21 -11.22
N VAL A 587 4.65 12.66 -12.47
CA VAL A 587 5.66 13.58 -13.00
C VAL A 587 5.01 14.94 -13.23
N SER A 588 5.54 15.97 -12.59
CA SER A 588 5.07 17.35 -12.75
C SER A 588 5.83 18.05 -13.88
N VAL A 589 5.08 18.66 -14.80
CA VAL A 589 5.59 19.45 -15.93
C VAL A 589 4.90 20.80 -15.93
N THR A 590 5.64 21.89 -15.88
CA THR A 590 5.07 23.25 -15.95
C THR A 590 5.27 23.82 -17.34
N ALA A 591 4.22 23.79 -18.16
CA ALA A 591 4.24 24.38 -19.48
C ALA A 591 4.25 25.91 -19.36
N THR A 592 5.22 26.56 -20.00
CA THR A 592 5.39 28.02 -19.95
C THR A 592 5.24 28.64 -21.34
N ASP A 593 4.73 29.88 -21.39
CA ASP A 593 4.65 30.67 -22.63
C ASP A 593 5.62 31.86 -22.61
N VAL A 594 6.57 31.86 -21.67
CA VAL A 594 7.61 32.88 -21.67
C VAL A 594 8.56 32.64 -22.84
N LEU A 595 8.61 33.63 -23.73
CA LEU A 595 9.63 33.74 -24.76
C LEU A 595 10.95 34.15 -24.09
N PRO A 596 12.08 33.51 -24.45
CA PRO A 596 13.42 33.96 -24.10
C PRO A 596 13.59 35.44 -24.45
N VAL A 597 14.09 36.26 -23.50
CA VAL A 597 14.39 37.71 -23.57
C VAL A 597 13.65 38.50 -24.66
N THR A 598 12.74 39.40 -24.26
CA THR A 598 12.15 40.36 -25.21
C THR A 598 13.10 41.52 -25.45
N LEU A 599 13.88 41.48 -26.52
CA LEU A 599 14.84 42.52 -26.90
C LEU A 599 14.13 43.75 -27.51
N ILE A 600 14.33 44.94 -26.95
CA ILE A 600 13.82 46.21 -27.50
C ILE A 600 14.62 46.60 -28.74
N GLY A 601 15.95 46.48 -28.68
CA GLY A 601 16.82 46.80 -29.78
C GLY A 601 18.28 46.50 -29.47
N PHE A 602 19.07 46.34 -30.52
CA PHE A 602 20.52 46.20 -30.48
C PHE A 602 21.13 47.14 -31.51
N LYS A 603 22.12 47.92 -31.08
CA LYS A 603 22.83 48.90 -31.90
C LYS A 603 24.33 48.69 -31.74
N ALA A 604 25.06 48.90 -32.82
CA ALA A 604 26.52 48.95 -32.80
C ALA A 604 26.96 50.21 -33.55
N ALA A 605 27.94 50.95 -33.02
CA ALA A 605 28.43 52.19 -33.59
C ALA A 605 29.93 52.35 -33.39
N ALA A 606 30.63 52.81 -34.42
CA ALA A 606 32.05 53.16 -34.33
C ALA A 606 32.25 54.39 -33.42
N ARG A 607 33.24 54.33 -32.53
CA ARG A 607 33.68 55.43 -31.66
C ARG A 607 35.22 55.44 -31.63
N GLU A 608 35.83 56.46 -32.24
CA GLU A 608 37.29 56.63 -32.31
C GLU A 608 38.04 55.37 -32.78
N ASN A 609 38.56 54.58 -31.84
CA ASN A 609 39.38 53.37 -32.05
C ASN A 609 38.64 52.05 -31.72
N GLU A 610 37.34 52.10 -31.39
CA GLU A 610 36.53 50.97 -30.92
C GLU A 610 35.10 50.96 -31.49
N VAL A 611 34.35 49.88 -31.25
CA VAL A 611 32.91 49.81 -31.55
C VAL A 611 32.12 49.63 -30.25
N SER A 612 31.21 50.57 -29.97
CA SER A 612 30.24 50.50 -28.87
C SER A 612 29.06 49.64 -29.30
N LEU A 613 28.65 48.73 -28.42
CA LEU A 613 27.49 47.85 -28.60
C LEU A 613 26.51 48.09 -27.47
N ASP A 614 25.30 48.53 -27.81
CA ASP A 614 24.29 48.96 -26.85
C ASP A 614 22.97 48.21 -27.11
N TRP A 615 22.35 47.65 -26.06
CA TRP A 615 21.03 47.02 -26.17
C TRP A 615 20.18 47.20 -24.93
N SER A 616 18.87 47.05 -25.11
CA SER A 616 17.90 47.10 -24.02
C SER A 616 16.95 45.91 -24.11
N THR A 617 16.60 45.35 -22.96
CA THR A 617 15.57 44.31 -22.82
C THR A 617 14.30 44.92 -22.25
N ALA A 618 13.13 44.45 -22.69
CA ALA A 618 11.84 44.84 -22.12
C ALA A 618 11.44 43.92 -20.95
N GLU A 619 11.76 42.63 -21.10
CA GLU A 619 11.55 41.59 -20.08
C GLU A 619 12.62 40.51 -20.26
N GLU A 620 13.13 40.01 -19.14
CA GLU A 620 14.07 38.91 -19.03
C GLU A 620 13.45 37.83 -18.13
N SER A 621 13.51 36.58 -18.57
CA SER A 621 13.02 35.43 -17.81
C SER A 621 13.96 34.26 -18.06
N ASN A 622 14.49 33.68 -16.98
CA ASN A 622 15.45 32.57 -17.00
C ASN A 622 16.76 32.87 -17.78
N SER A 623 17.11 34.14 -17.95
CA SER A 623 18.20 34.56 -18.85
C SER A 623 19.55 34.46 -18.14
N SER A 624 20.49 33.74 -18.75
CA SER A 624 21.84 33.53 -18.18
C SER A 624 22.77 34.68 -18.55
N HIS A 625 22.99 34.90 -19.85
CA HIS A 625 23.90 35.95 -20.36
C HIS A 625 23.66 36.26 -21.84
N PHE A 626 24.20 37.38 -22.27
CA PHE A 626 24.34 37.80 -23.66
C PHE A 626 25.76 37.51 -24.13
N GLU A 627 25.94 36.67 -25.15
CA GLU A 627 27.22 36.47 -25.83
C GLU A 627 27.29 37.41 -27.04
N ILE A 628 28.28 38.30 -27.06
CA ILE A 628 28.50 39.25 -28.16
C ILE A 628 29.33 38.54 -29.22
N GLN A 629 28.82 38.52 -30.45
CA GLN A 629 29.47 37.88 -31.58
C GLN A 629 29.79 38.88 -32.69
N ARG A 630 30.95 38.70 -33.32
CA ARG A 630 31.44 39.50 -34.45
C ARG A 630 31.74 38.62 -35.66
N SER A 631 31.48 39.11 -36.86
CA SER A 631 31.78 38.45 -38.13
C SER A 631 32.27 39.43 -39.20
N ALA A 632 33.13 38.98 -40.10
CA ALA A 632 33.56 39.72 -41.29
C ALA A 632 32.67 39.44 -42.52
N ASN A 633 31.99 38.29 -42.57
CA ASN A 633 31.30 37.77 -43.76
C ASN A 633 29.84 37.38 -43.50
N GLY A 634 29.38 37.40 -42.24
CA GLY A 634 28.01 37.06 -41.85
C GLY A 634 27.75 35.57 -41.66
N THR A 635 28.73 34.70 -41.95
CA THR A 635 28.64 33.25 -41.78
C THR A 635 29.53 32.77 -40.64
N ASP A 636 30.74 33.30 -40.51
CA ASP A 636 31.70 32.91 -39.47
C ASP A 636 31.63 33.89 -38.30
N TRP A 637 30.99 33.46 -37.21
CA TRP A 637 30.76 34.27 -36.03
C TRP A 637 31.72 33.88 -34.91
N ARG A 638 32.46 34.85 -34.39
CA ARG A 638 33.35 34.68 -33.24
C ARG A 638 32.79 35.40 -32.03
N ALA A 639 32.71 34.72 -30.89
CA ALA A 639 32.42 35.35 -29.61
C ALA A 639 33.57 36.29 -29.21
N ILE A 640 33.24 37.54 -28.90
CA ILE A 640 34.19 38.57 -28.49
C ILE A 640 34.00 39.01 -27.03
N GLY A 641 32.92 38.59 -26.38
CA GLY A 641 32.67 38.84 -24.96
C GLY A 641 31.31 38.30 -24.52
N SER A 642 31.04 38.39 -23.21
CA SER A 642 29.73 38.09 -22.65
C SER A 642 29.36 39.09 -21.55
N VAL A 643 28.06 39.39 -21.44
CA VAL A 643 27.50 40.24 -20.39
C VAL A 643 26.41 39.45 -19.67
N LYS A 644 26.51 39.38 -18.34
CA LYS A 644 25.54 38.67 -17.51
C LYS A 644 24.17 39.38 -17.57
N ALA A 645 23.10 38.62 -17.77
CA ALA A 645 21.73 39.13 -17.73
C ALA A 645 21.23 39.31 -16.28
N ALA A 646 20.11 39.99 -16.08
CA ALA A 646 19.49 40.19 -14.77
C ALA A 646 18.74 38.95 -14.24
N THR A 647 18.80 37.83 -14.97
CA THR A 647 18.12 36.54 -14.68
C THR A 647 16.61 36.59 -14.80
N THR A 648 15.94 37.51 -14.10
CA THR A 648 14.50 37.74 -14.21
C THR A 648 14.19 39.21 -13.94
N SER A 649 13.62 39.91 -14.93
CA SER A 649 13.23 41.32 -14.84
C SER A 649 12.03 41.60 -15.72
N LYS A 650 11.09 42.42 -15.23
CA LYS A 650 10.00 43.01 -16.02
C LYS A 650 10.20 44.50 -16.30
N ALA A 651 11.31 45.06 -15.84
CA ALA A 651 11.70 46.44 -16.11
C ALA A 651 12.63 46.48 -17.32
N VAL A 652 12.64 47.62 -18.02
CA VAL A 652 13.63 47.86 -19.07
C VAL A 652 15.02 47.89 -18.46
N ILE A 653 15.95 47.10 -19.00
CA ILE A 653 17.35 47.09 -18.58
C ILE A 653 18.23 47.38 -19.78
N ASP A 654 19.12 48.36 -19.60
CA ASP A 654 20.11 48.76 -20.60
C ASP A 654 21.46 48.09 -20.31
N TYR A 655 22.08 47.62 -21.38
CA TYR A 655 23.38 46.96 -21.35
C TYR A 655 24.29 47.58 -22.41
N ASN A 656 25.60 47.49 -22.15
CA ASN A 656 26.61 47.86 -23.12
C ASN A 656 27.80 46.89 -23.11
N ALA A 657 28.51 46.87 -24.23
CA ALA A 657 29.80 46.22 -24.39
C ALA A 657 30.64 47.00 -25.40
N ILE A 658 31.95 46.77 -25.40
CA ILE A 658 32.90 47.43 -26.30
C ILE A 658 33.71 46.36 -27.04
N ASP A 659 33.92 46.58 -28.34
CA ASP A 659 34.93 45.90 -29.12
C ASP A 659 36.15 46.81 -29.33
N PRO A 660 37.27 46.59 -28.61
CA PRO A 660 38.46 47.42 -28.69
C PRO A 660 39.35 47.11 -29.91
N THR A 661 38.99 46.09 -30.72
CA THR A 661 39.79 45.66 -31.87
C THR A 661 38.92 45.46 -33.11
N PRO A 662 38.11 46.46 -33.50
CA PRO A 662 37.10 46.28 -34.54
C PRO A 662 37.74 45.92 -35.89
N ILE A 663 36.98 45.16 -36.70
CA ILE A 663 37.41 44.82 -38.05
C ILE A 663 37.44 46.12 -38.88
N VAL A 664 38.62 46.49 -39.38
CA VAL A 664 38.79 47.61 -40.31
C VAL A 664 37.98 47.34 -41.58
N GLY A 665 37.21 48.33 -42.03
CA GLY A 665 36.20 48.14 -43.06
C GLY A 665 34.86 47.69 -42.44
N SER A 666 34.21 46.69 -43.01
CA SER A 666 32.84 46.30 -42.59
C SER A 666 32.84 45.15 -41.57
N GLY A 667 32.49 45.45 -40.31
CA GLY A 667 32.22 44.47 -39.26
C GLY A 667 30.72 44.24 -39.04
N LEU A 668 30.32 42.99 -38.78
CA LEU A 668 28.96 42.61 -38.41
C LEU A 668 28.93 42.14 -36.95
N TYR A 669 27.90 42.56 -36.21
CA TYR A 669 27.72 42.23 -34.80
C TYR A 669 26.33 41.67 -34.55
N ARG A 670 26.20 40.75 -33.59
CA ARG A 670 24.92 40.28 -33.06
C ARG A 670 25.08 39.82 -31.61
N LEU A 671 23.95 39.73 -30.91
CA LEU A 671 23.86 39.07 -29.61
C LEU A 671 23.35 37.64 -29.80
N LYS A 672 23.93 36.71 -29.05
CA LYS A 672 23.35 35.40 -28.75
C LYS A 672 22.85 35.45 -27.31
N MET A 673 21.54 35.43 -27.13
CA MET A 673 20.85 35.54 -25.85
C MET A 673 20.66 34.11 -25.32
N VAL A 674 21.31 33.76 -24.21
CA VAL A 674 21.38 32.38 -23.69
C VAL A 674 20.65 32.29 -22.35
N ASP A 675 19.79 31.29 -22.21
CA ASP A 675 19.04 31.00 -20.98
C ASP A 675 19.76 29.97 -20.09
N HIS A 676 19.35 29.85 -18.83
CA HIS A 676 19.93 28.87 -17.89
C HIS A 676 19.67 27.41 -18.27
N ASP A 677 18.67 27.13 -19.12
CA ASP A 677 18.40 25.81 -19.70
C ASP A 677 19.20 25.54 -20.99
N SER A 678 20.14 26.43 -21.34
CA SER A 678 20.99 26.38 -22.54
C SER A 678 20.27 26.60 -23.87
N THR A 679 18.99 26.98 -23.87
CA THR A 679 18.31 27.48 -25.08
C THR A 679 18.81 28.88 -25.43
N PHE A 680 18.70 29.28 -26.70
CA PHE A 680 19.18 30.58 -27.14
C PHE A 680 18.43 31.16 -28.35
N ALA A 681 18.47 32.48 -28.49
CA ALA A 681 18.01 33.23 -29.66
C ALA A 681 19.03 34.30 -30.07
N TYR A 682 18.98 34.74 -31.34
CA TYR A 682 19.87 35.79 -31.85
C TYR A 682 19.15 37.14 -32.00
N SER A 683 19.87 38.24 -31.79
CA SER A 683 19.41 39.57 -32.18
C SER A 683 19.42 39.76 -33.69
N LYS A 684 18.88 40.89 -34.16
CA LYS A 684 19.21 41.41 -35.49
C LYS A 684 20.72 41.69 -35.60
N ILE A 685 21.24 41.59 -36.82
CA ILE A 685 22.64 41.91 -37.12
C ILE A 685 22.80 43.42 -37.25
N ALA A 686 23.75 44.00 -36.51
CA ALA A 686 24.18 45.38 -36.66
C ALA A 686 25.47 45.43 -37.48
N ARG A 687 25.47 46.19 -38.58
CA ARG A 687 26.66 46.40 -39.42
C ARG A 687 27.32 47.73 -39.06
N VAL A 688 28.63 47.71 -38.87
CA VAL A 688 29.45 48.89 -38.61
C VAL A 688 30.58 48.96 -39.63
N VAL A 689 30.76 50.13 -40.24
CA VAL A 689 31.95 50.42 -41.05
C VAL A 689 32.93 51.19 -40.16
N PHE A 690 34.12 50.65 -39.99
CA PHE A 690 35.16 51.19 -39.13
C PHE A 690 36.37 51.64 -39.95
N ASP A 691 36.47 52.95 -40.16
CA ASP A 691 37.55 53.60 -40.91
C ASP A 691 38.60 54.15 -39.92
N SER A 692 39.84 53.68 -40.03
CA SER A 692 40.96 54.20 -39.22
C SER A 692 41.80 55.18 -40.07
N PRO A 693 41.80 56.49 -39.78
CA PRO A 693 42.68 57.44 -40.45
C PRO A 693 44.15 57.13 -40.12
N GLY A 694 44.98 56.84 -41.14
CA GLY A 694 46.43 56.68 -40.98
C GLY A 694 46.99 55.24 -41.03
N PHE A 695 46.19 54.24 -41.42
CA PHE A 695 46.73 52.88 -41.63
C PHE A 695 47.34 52.72 -43.03
N VAL A 696 48.65 52.90 -43.16
CA VAL A 696 49.40 52.61 -44.40
C VAL A 696 49.52 51.10 -44.60
N SER A 697 48.83 50.56 -45.60
CA SER A 697 48.97 49.17 -46.05
C SER A 697 49.84 49.09 -47.31
N PHE A 698 50.78 48.15 -47.31
CA PHE A 698 51.68 47.87 -48.44
C PHE A 698 51.97 46.37 -48.55
N TYR A 699 52.30 45.90 -49.75
CA TYR A 699 52.61 44.50 -50.01
C TYR A 699 53.51 44.32 -51.24
N PRO A 700 54.21 43.18 -51.38
CA PRO A 700 54.44 42.19 -50.32
C PRO A 700 55.39 42.72 -49.23
N ASN A 701 55.37 42.11 -48.05
CA ASN A 701 56.36 42.31 -46.99
C ASN A 701 56.69 40.93 -46.36
N PRO A 702 57.87 40.33 -46.59
CA PRO A 702 59.06 40.92 -47.22
C PRO A 702 58.91 41.22 -48.72
N ALA A 703 59.55 42.29 -49.17
CA ALA A 703 59.54 42.74 -50.56
C ALA A 703 60.87 42.39 -51.27
N ALA A 704 60.82 41.97 -52.53
CA ALA A 704 62.01 41.61 -53.32
C ALA A 704 62.42 42.74 -54.28
N ASP A 705 61.59 42.98 -55.32
CA ASP A 705 61.92 43.94 -56.39
C ASP A 705 61.10 45.23 -56.34
N ARG A 706 59.90 45.18 -55.75
CA ARG A 706 58.94 46.28 -55.69
C ARG A 706 58.10 46.23 -54.43
N LEU A 707 57.67 47.41 -53.97
CA LEU A 707 56.71 47.61 -52.90
C LEU A 707 55.46 48.28 -53.48
N GLN A 708 54.29 47.68 -53.25
CA GLN A 708 53.01 48.20 -53.72
C GLN A 708 52.27 48.88 -52.57
N LEU A 709 51.96 50.17 -52.73
CA LEU A 709 51.22 50.98 -51.76
C LEU A 709 49.73 50.95 -52.09
N SER A 710 48.87 50.85 -51.08
CA SER A 710 47.42 50.97 -51.30
C SER A 710 47.02 52.39 -51.71
N GLU A 711 45.93 52.52 -52.47
CA GLU A 711 45.38 53.83 -52.85
C GLU A 711 45.05 54.70 -51.63
N ALA A 712 44.59 54.07 -50.54
CA ALA A 712 44.34 54.71 -49.26
C ALA A 712 45.62 55.34 -48.66
N ALA A 713 46.78 54.67 -48.80
CA ALA A 713 48.07 55.20 -48.34
C ALA A 713 48.56 56.41 -49.17
N LEU A 714 48.10 56.54 -50.42
CA LEU A 714 48.52 57.60 -51.33
C LEU A 714 47.59 58.82 -51.36
N HIS A 715 46.33 58.67 -50.94
CA HIS A 715 45.29 59.69 -51.07
C HIS A 715 45.70 61.09 -50.54
N ASN A 716 46.53 61.14 -49.50
CA ASN A 716 47.02 62.37 -48.89
C ASN A 716 48.56 62.51 -48.88
N ALA A 717 49.30 61.63 -49.55
CA ALA A 717 50.76 61.62 -49.51
C ALA A 717 51.38 62.76 -50.36
N VAL A 718 52.30 63.51 -49.76
CA VAL A 718 53.15 64.54 -50.42
C VAL A 718 54.54 64.00 -50.68
N SER A 719 55.07 63.17 -49.79
CA SER A 719 56.34 62.47 -50.02
C SER A 719 56.34 61.07 -49.45
N VAL A 720 57.16 60.22 -50.06
CA VAL A 720 57.49 58.88 -49.56
C VAL A 720 58.99 58.75 -49.45
N GLU A 721 59.46 58.31 -48.29
CA GLU A 721 60.87 58.09 -47.97
C GLU A 721 61.06 56.64 -47.50
N LEU A 722 62.13 55.99 -47.92
CA LEU A 722 62.61 54.72 -47.38
C LEU A 722 63.96 54.97 -46.71
N VAL A 723 64.08 54.68 -45.41
CA VAL A 723 65.32 54.82 -44.65
C VAL A 723 65.88 53.47 -44.24
N ASP A 724 67.21 53.32 -44.26
CA ASP A 724 67.89 52.13 -43.75
C ASP A 724 67.99 52.12 -42.20
N GLN A 725 68.60 51.07 -41.65
CA GLN A 725 68.76 50.90 -40.20
C GLN A 725 69.65 51.96 -39.53
N THR A 726 70.46 52.68 -40.30
CA THR A 726 71.27 53.80 -39.81
C THR A 726 70.51 55.14 -39.84
N GLY A 727 69.25 55.12 -40.32
CA GLY A 727 68.43 56.31 -40.51
C GLY A 727 68.74 57.07 -41.79
N LYS A 728 69.61 56.53 -42.66
CA LYS A 728 69.97 57.16 -43.94
C LYS A 728 68.86 56.92 -44.96
N SER A 729 68.41 57.98 -45.62
CA SER A 729 67.49 57.89 -46.76
C SER A 729 68.15 57.15 -47.92
N VAL A 730 67.54 56.04 -48.33
CA VAL A 730 67.96 55.22 -49.47
C VAL A 730 67.05 55.40 -50.68
N LEU A 731 65.86 55.97 -50.47
CA LEU A 731 64.91 56.34 -51.51
C LEU A 731 64.02 57.48 -51.00
N GLU A 732 63.83 58.52 -51.80
CA GLU A 732 62.91 59.61 -51.50
C GLU A 732 62.21 60.07 -52.78
N THR A 733 60.90 60.28 -52.71
CA THR A 733 60.11 60.83 -53.82
C THR A 733 59.06 61.82 -53.32
N SER A 734 58.99 62.99 -53.95
CA SER A 734 57.89 63.97 -53.79
C SER A 734 56.73 63.74 -54.75
N ARG A 735 56.78 62.65 -55.53
CA ARG A 735 55.70 62.17 -56.40
C ARG A 735 55.39 60.71 -56.08
N PRO A 736 54.64 60.46 -54.98
CA PRO A 736 54.30 59.11 -54.56
C PRO A 736 53.56 58.34 -55.67
N SER A 737 53.95 57.08 -55.88
CA SER A 737 53.33 56.16 -56.84
C SER A 737 52.86 54.90 -56.12
N SER A 738 51.86 54.21 -56.68
CA SER A 738 51.37 52.93 -56.16
C SER A 738 52.42 51.82 -56.21
N THR A 739 53.50 52.01 -56.98
CA THR A 739 54.61 51.05 -57.06
C THR A 739 55.95 51.76 -56.85
N ILE A 740 56.74 51.24 -55.92
CA ILE A 740 58.10 51.69 -55.62
C ILE A 740 59.08 50.58 -55.98
N SER A 741 60.01 50.86 -56.90
CA SER A 741 61.06 49.91 -57.29
C SER A 741 62.19 49.91 -56.26
N ILE A 742 62.44 48.76 -55.63
CA ILE A 742 63.42 48.58 -54.55
C ILE A 742 64.47 47.50 -54.86
N GLY A 743 64.43 46.90 -56.05
CA GLY A 743 65.36 45.83 -56.45
C GLY A 743 66.85 46.22 -56.50
N HIS A 744 67.20 47.49 -56.30
CA HIS A 744 68.58 47.96 -56.15
C HIS A 744 69.05 48.01 -54.69
N LEU A 745 68.14 47.87 -53.72
CA LEU A 745 68.43 47.90 -52.29
C LEU A 745 68.88 46.53 -51.80
N ARG A 746 69.71 46.51 -50.74
CA ARG A 746 70.22 45.27 -50.11
C ARG A 746 69.14 44.64 -49.23
N THR A 747 69.16 43.32 -49.09
CA THR A 747 68.35 42.59 -48.11
C THR A 747 68.56 43.18 -46.70
N GLY A 748 67.47 43.42 -45.96
CA GLY A 748 67.53 44.05 -44.65
C GLY A 748 66.20 44.69 -44.22
N MET A 749 66.19 45.30 -43.04
CA MET A 749 65.03 46.06 -42.54
C MET A 749 65.17 47.54 -42.91
N TYR A 750 64.07 48.11 -43.38
CA TYR A 750 63.94 49.51 -43.74
C TYR A 750 62.70 50.09 -43.05
N VAL A 751 62.62 51.42 -43.00
CA VAL A 751 61.40 52.12 -42.56
C VAL A 751 60.87 52.94 -43.72
N LEU A 752 59.65 52.63 -44.15
CA LEU A 752 58.86 53.44 -45.05
C LEU A 752 58.20 54.55 -44.26
N LYS A 753 58.43 55.80 -44.67
CA LYS A 753 57.79 56.99 -44.14
C LYS A 753 56.96 57.64 -45.25
N ILE A 754 55.73 58.01 -44.93
CA ILE A 754 54.84 58.75 -45.83
C ILE A 754 54.46 60.05 -45.14
N THR A 755 54.77 61.18 -45.76
CA THR A 755 54.40 62.51 -45.27
C THR A 755 53.10 62.93 -45.91
N GLY A 756 52.08 63.20 -45.10
CA GLY A 756 50.78 63.69 -45.56
C GLY A 756 50.78 65.18 -45.87
N ARG A 757 49.75 65.65 -46.60
CA ARG A 757 49.49 67.09 -46.84
C ARG A 757 49.26 67.90 -45.57
N ASP A 758 48.83 67.22 -44.50
CA ASP A 758 48.66 67.72 -43.15
C ASP A 758 49.97 67.83 -42.36
N GLY A 759 51.10 67.38 -42.94
CA GLY A 759 52.41 67.34 -42.28
C GLY A 759 52.61 66.13 -41.36
N ILE A 760 51.63 65.23 -41.26
CA ILE A 760 51.75 64.01 -40.45
C ILE A 760 52.65 63.01 -41.17
N ILE A 761 53.65 62.48 -40.46
CA ILE A 761 54.53 61.43 -40.98
C ILE A 761 54.08 60.08 -40.43
N THR A 762 53.63 59.19 -41.31
CA THR A 762 53.29 57.80 -40.95
C THR A 762 54.45 56.88 -41.30
N SER A 763 54.90 56.05 -40.34
CA SER A 763 56.05 55.15 -40.52
C SER A 763 55.65 53.67 -40.42
N ARG A 764 56.27 52.80 -41.24
CA ARG A 764 56.10 51.35 -41.21
C ARG A 764 57.41 50.61 -41.52
N GLN A 765 57.64 49.48 -40.86
CA GLN A 765 58.80 48.63 -41.12
C GLN A 765 58.59 47.79 -42.39
N VAL A 766 59.57 47.82 -43.29
CA VAL A 766 59.62 47.02 -44.52
C VAL A 766 60.79 46.06 -44.40
N ALA A 767 60.53 44.76 -44.52
CA ALA A 767 61.58 43.77 -44.72
C ALA A 767 61.84 43.67 -46.23
N ILE A 768 63.10 43.83 -46.65
CA ILE A 768 63.52 43.50 -48.01
C ILE A 768 64.21 42.14 -47.95
N GLY A 769 63.65 41.15 -48.65
CA GLY A 769 64.10 39.76 -48.67
C GLY A 769 64.01 39.20 -50.09
N ARG A 770 65.06 38.50 -50.53
CA ARG A 770 65.13 37.83 -51.83
C ARG A 770 65.17 36.33 -51.64
#